data_AF-A0AAV1TBX5-F1
#
_entry.id   AF-A0AAV1TBX5-F1
#
_cell.length_a   1.000
_cell.length_b   1.000
_cell.length_c   1.000
_cell.angle_alpha   90.00
_cell.angle_beta   90.00
_cell.angle_gamma   90.00
#
_symmetry.space_group_name_H-M   'P 1'
#
loop_
_entity.id
_entity.type
_entity.pdbx_description
1 polymer ?
#
loop_
_entity_poly.entity_id
_entity_poly.type
_entity_poly.pdbx_seq_one_letter_code
_entity_poly.pdbx_strand_id
1 'polypeptide(L)'
;MDPFTELRKHANGTHPQKTRLNVVLGVITDVIYDRRSRSAKGSTTEISPTEYFAALMTALDAASDSHRQEVAQLLSMVLPDVPHAVLRCKFTAVAKCLTTVVQEAGDDAALLRSASACLALTLLAQEPSTTVWARPELIRSFQLLLMLAMDTRPKVRKAGQKWTMDVLELHAARGCDALSTHIASFGENVFASAGKSGKDDQKLVLLVAFLKGALPLLQRQVVGSLVAALAKFLDANSKTLRLVTYEALDALSAASESQLTTDTLCKLVVAVLDAHSSESQDAQGGPVAIHAVHIPSQAIVRLAAVNAEAARELLPRVVSAVCSHIAGDSDRVQRQATRSLLNVLKAVMLPEVLETESTFEDIARVLASLQSLTSLRFQGAWNHVFPLLAELFRFYGSASRPALEPILVTCCELHEAADQLPQQQQGGRSVQKLSDLFALAAGAAVEALGPRAFLEVIPIDHPTEIVSEQRAWLLPVFRDALRSARHGGELGFFVDVILPMARACEAGVREPSATPLQAKKLQTCAMQLWSLFPSICAHAVDVDTHFKKIAKVLASAMADKRYPELRLIVCRGLQALVKRTRALLQSVARRYHVETDDALVEDDIEEGDDDEQEEEQLDEAKLARDRAALAKFSGRYVPLLITFLEELDPEKDTDRAQVLLDTLEGFASLAEAELVGTTFKKVMQKLLEATTEAKRIEADGASTQLKRATKLRQVSHAQMALALALLAHVDDVNVALLYRVIKPYLLDDTDAAMQKRSYAALVAVCDLHPTFLSEESQLQDLTRAICESLLTCSVSAKKMRLRVLAHLIRALQAQPATDGLAEKELVPNLVGEIMLCTKEANGKAREAAFELLVAMAMLLRARAPQTGLMEFVQMVLGGLAARTPHMRSAAVICLSRLVFEFGREEAAIAAAMPALLKTVLMLLHEKAREVIKSVIGFMKLGIAVLLKDELAPFLPDIINGLLVWIGESKNRFRAKTRIILIKLCRKFGYEHVAALVPEEDRALIRHIKKTKEREDKKKSELAAEAAERRAANKSRDAFEAFMADSEEDEGDEAAAMQVLKRKKDLHRKPKGGGQVIREDEDDILDFLDDHAAVKSIRSSRKGRREDEESDEEFQMTKDGRMIIPEDQDEDMNGGGGAGEEDEDKLKQDVASQLHRMGLTSHDKSSDKGGRMKRKRGGESDPTSGREYRAKKAGGDVKKKGKLEPYAYIPLDPKLMAKRNRREAVTRYGGSVGSKRRGKK
;
A
#
# COMPACT_ATOMS: atom_id res chain seq x y z
N MET A 1 -29.18 15.11 35.96
CA MET A 1 -29.29 15.30 34.49
C MET A 1 -30.77 15.13 34.15
N ASP A 2 -31.36 16.09 33.43
CA ASP A 2 -32.75 15.99 32.99
C ASP A 2 -32.87 14.96 31.85
N PRO A 3 -33.62 13.85 32.01
CA PRO A 3 -33.76 12.79 31.00
C PRO A 3 -34.28 13.29 29.66
N PHE A 4 -34.92 14.47 29.65
CA PHE A 4 -35.56 15.04 28.46
C PHE A 4 -34.81 16.22 27.84
N THR A 5 -33.56 16.48 28.23
CA THR A 5 -32.78 17.64 27.75
C THR A 5 -32.73 17.70 26.22
N GLU A 6 -32.51 16.57 25.54
CA GLU A 6 -32.52 16.48 24.07
C GLU A 6 -33.92 16.65 23.45
N LEU A 7 -34.96 16.17 24.12
CA LEU A 7 -36.34 16.32 23.63
C LEU A 7 -36.81 17.77 23.71
N ARG A 8 -36.45 18.48 24.79
CA ARG A 8 -36.78 19.90 25.03
C ARG A 8 -36.15 20.85 24.02
N LYS A 9 -34.96 20.53 23.48
CA LYS A 9 -34.33 21.29 22.37
C LYS A 9 -35.20 21.36 21.11
N HIS A 10 -36.14 20.43 20.96
CA HIS A 10 -37.04 20.35 19.81
C HIS A 10 -38.46 20.88 20.10
N ALA A 11 -38.70 21.56 21.22
CA ALA A 11 -40.01 22.09 21.58
C ALA A 11 -40.60 23.03 20.49
N ASN A 12 -39.74 23.78 19.79
CA ASN A 12 -40.10 24.70 18.69
C ASN A 12 -39.65 24.19 17.31
N GLY A 13 -39.30 22.90 17.18
CA GLY A 13 -38.79 22.30 15.95
C GLY A 13 -39.90 21.88 14.98
N THR A 14 -39.54 21.68 13.71
CA THR A 14 -40.45 21.23 12.63
C THR A 14 -40.76 19.72 12.65
N HIS A 15 -40.29 18.97 13.65
CA HIS A 15 -40.46 17.51 13.71
C HIS A 15 -41.75 17.11 14.46
N PRO A 16 -42.84 16.75 13.76
CA PRO A 16 -44.18 16.64 14.35
C PRO A 16 -44.29 15.66 15.52
N GLN A 17 -43.56 14.53 15.48
CA GLN A 17 -43.58 13.54 16.56
C GLN A 17 -42.87 14.04 17.84
N LYS A 18 -41.77 14.79 17.74
CA LYS A 18 -41.06 15.34 18.91
C LYS A 18 -41.84 16.49 19.53
N THR A 19 -42.56 17.26 18.72
CA THR A 19 -43.48 18.31 19.20
C THR A 19 -44.64 17.71 20.00
N ARG A 20 -45.27 16.64 19.50
CA ARG A 20 -46.34 15.93 20.25
C ARG A 20 -45.84 15.38 21.60
N LEU A 21 -44.65 14.76 21.62
CA LEU A 21 -44.05 14.27 22.87
C LEU A 21 -43.75 15.40 23.86
N ASN A 22 -43.32 16.58 23.39
CA ASN A 22 -43.10 17.74 24.25
C ASN A 22 -44.41 18.29 24.83
N VAL A 23 -45.52 18.26 24.08
CA VAL A 23 -46.85 18.66 24.60
C VAL A 23 -47.28 17.74 25.73
N VAL A 24 -47.19 16.42 25.53
CA VAL A 24 -47.52 15.43 26.57
C VAL A 24 -46.57 15.55 27.76
N LEU A 25 -45.28 15.77 27.54
CA LEU A 25 -44.29 16.00 28.59
C LEU A 25 -44.59 17.27 29.41
N GLY A 26 -45.05 18.33 28.75
CA GLY A 26 -45.48 19.58 29.41
C GLY A 26 -46.64 19.31 30.38
N VAL A 27 -47.68 18.60 29.91
CA VAL A 27 -48.83 18.21 30.75
C VAL A 27 -48.39 17.35 31.94
N ILE A 28 -47.51 16.36 31.72
CA ILE A 28 -46.99 15.52 32.80
C ILE A 28 -46.17 16.35 33.80
N THR A 29 -45.38 17.30 33.32
CA THR A 29 -44.58 18.21 34.15
C THR A 29 -45.49 19.11 35.00
N ASP A 30 -46.57 19.64 34.43
CA ASP A 30 -47.56 20.45 35.14
C ASP A 30 -48.29 19.63 36.23
N VAL A 31 -48.64 18.37 35.93
CA VAL A 31 -49.23 17.46 36.93
C VAL A 31 -48.26 17.21 38.10
N ILE A 32 -46.96 17.09 37.84
CA ILE A 32 -45.96 16.92 38.91
C ILE A 32 -45.87 18.19 39.76
N TYR A 33 -45.85 19.37 39.14
CA TYR A 33 -45.85 20.64 39.87
C TYR A 33 -47.13 20.85 40.70
N ASP A 34 -48.31 20.48 40.18
CA ASP A 34 -49.57 20.54 40.93
C ASP A 34 -49.61 19.53 42.09
N ARG A 35 -49.00 18.34 41.93
CA ARG A 35 -48.85 17.38 43.04
C ARG A 35 -47.91 17.89 44.12
N ARG A 36 -46.84 18.62 43.73
CA ARG A 36 -45.90 19.26 44.67
C ARG A 36 -46.54 20.43 45.42
N SER A 37 -47.39 21.23 44.78
CA SER A 37 -48.07 22.38 45.41
C SER A 37 -49.01 21.95 46.56
N ARG A 38 -49.60 20.76 46.47
CA ARG A 38 -50.49 20.18 47.48
C ARG A 38 -49.76 19.52 48.66
N SER A 39 -48.49 19.16 48.49
CA SER A 39 -47.66 18.54 49.54
C SER A 39 -46.75 19.61 50.13
N ALA A 40 -47.15 20.20 51.26
CA ALA A 40 -46.54 21.38 51.90
C ALA A 40 -45.01 21.26 52.15
N LYS A 41 -44.21 21.51 51.12
CA LYS A 41 -42.79 21.91 51.13
C LYS A 41 -42.49 22.46 49.73
N GLY A 42 -42.52 23.78 49.59
CA GLY A 42 -42.05 24.44 48.38
C GLY A 42 -40.53 24.28 48.27
N SER A 43 -40.07 23.28 47.54
CA SER A 43 -38.68 23.17 47.13
C SER A 43 -38.55 23.47 45.64
N THR A 44 -37.71 24.43 45.31
CA THR A 44 -37.22 24.77 43.95
C THR A 44 -36.26 23.69 43.40
N THR A 45 -36.46 22.44 43.78
CA THR A 45 -35.63 21.31 43.36
C THR A 45 -36.10 20.80 42.01
N GLU A 46 -35.16 20.50 41.11
CA GLU A 46 -35.46 19.89 39.81
C GLU A 46 -36.33 18.63 39.95
N ILE A 47 -37.17 18.34 38.96
CA ILE A 47 -38.02 17.14 38.98
C ILE A 47 -37.14 15.90 38.87
N SER A 48 -37.25 15.01 39.85
CA SER A 48 -36.47 13.77 39.85
C SER A 48 -37.01 12.78 38.81
N PRO A 49 -36.16 11.93 38.22
CA PRO A 49 -36.60 10.84 37.34
C PRO A 49 -37.67 9.92 37.97
N THR A 50 -37.60 9.73 39.29
CA THR A 50 -38.59 8.93 40.04
C THR A 50 -39.98 9.58 40.08
N GLU A 51 -40.05 10.91 40.16
CA GLU A 51 -41.33 11.65 40.09
C GLU A 51 -41.92 11.60 38.67
N TYR A 52 -41.08 11.73 37.64
CA TYR A 52 -41.50 11.54 36.25
C TYR A 52 -42.03 10.11 36.02
N PHE A 53 -41.32 9.11 36.51
CA PHE A 53 -41.74 7.71 36.45
C PHE A 53 -43.10 7.48 37.11
N ALA A 54 -43.31 7.97 38.34
CA ALA A 54 -44.58 7.81 39.04
C ALA A 54 -45.76 8.51 38.31
N ALA A 55 -45.53 9.71 37.77
CA ALA A 55 -46.54 10.45 37.02
C ALA A 55 -46.87 9.76 35.69
N LEU A 56 -45.86 9.31 34.94
CA LEU A 56 -46.03 8.61 33.66
C LEU A 56 -46.71 7.23 33.84
N MET A 57 -46.38 6.48 34.89
CA MET A 57 -47.08 5.22 35.19
C MET A 57 -48.55 5.45 35.54
N THR A 58 -48.87 6.49 36.32
CA THR A 58 -50.27 6.86 36.62
C THR A 58 -51.01 7.29 35.35
N ALA A 59 -50.34 8.08 34.49
CA ALA A 59 -50.89 8.53 33.23
C ALA A 59 -51.12 7.36 32.27
N LEU A 60 -50.22 6.37 32.22
CA LEU A 60 -50.36 5.20 31.36
C LEU A 60 -51.54 4.32 31.77
N ASP A 61 -51.77 4.15 33.07
CA ASP A 61 -52.88 3.37 33.62
C ASP A 61 -54.24 4.08 33.41
N ALA A 62 -54.24 5.42 33.40
CA ALA A 62 -55.44 6.24 33.23
C ALA A 62 -55.69 6.73 31.78
N ALA A 63 -54.75 6.54 30.86
CA ALA A 63 -54.81 7.11 29.51
C ALA A 63 -55.85 6.43 28.62
N SER A 64 -56.62 7.24 27.89
CA SER A 64 -57.41 6.82 26.73
C SER A 64 -56.49 6.38 25.58
N ASP A 65 -56.98 5.53 24.67
CA ASP A 65 -56.17 4.93 23.58
C ASP A 65 -55.37 5.95 22.75
N SER A 66 -55.85 7.19 22.65
CA SER A 66 -55.25 8.26 21.83
C SER A 66 -53.87 8.78 22.29
N HIS A 67 -53.45 8.55 23.55
CA HIS A 67 -52.18 9.10 24.09
C HIS A 67 -51.27 8.05 24.74
N ARG A 68 -51.69 6.77 24.75
CA ARG A 68 -50.92 5.67 25.38
C ARG A 68 -49.53 5.52 24.74
N GLN A 69 -49.39 5.76 23.44
CA GLN A 69 -48.13 5.62 22.71
C GLN A 69 -47.09 6.68 23.10
N GLU A 70 -47.51 7.93 23.22
CA GLU A 70 -46.65 9.04 23.65
C GLU A 70 -46.23 8.88 25.11
N VAL A 71 -47.15 8.48 26.00
CA VAL A 71 -46.86 8.24 27.41
C VAL A 71 -45.87 7.08 27.57
N ALA A 72 -46.06 5.96 26.86
CA ALA A 72 -45.12 4.84 26.87
C ALA A 72 -43.76 5.23 26.29
N GLN A 73 -43.70 6.11 25.28
CA GLN A 73 -42.45 6.58 24.71
C GLN A 73 -41.69 7.52 25.65
N LEU A 74 -42.39 8.39 26.40
CA LEU A 74 -41.76 9.21 27.43
C LEU A 74 -41.28 8.34 28.60
N LEU A 75 -42.05 7.31 28.97
CA LEU A 75 -41.67 6.37 30.02
C LEU A 75 -40.38 5.63 29.70
N SER A 76 -40.19 5.16 28.46
CA SER A 76 -38.96 4.47 28.05
C SER A 76 -37.72 5.37 28.07
N MET A 77 -37.88 6.70 27.96
CA MET A 77 -36.78 7.66 28.11
C MET A 77 -36.39 7.89 29.56
N VAL A 78 -37.32 7.78 30.50
CA VAL A 78 -37.08 8.04 31.94
C VAL A 78 -36.55 6.80 32.64
N LEU A 79 -37.02 5.61 32.27
CA LEU A 79 -36.69 4.36 32.94
C LEU A 79 -35.18 4.11 33.18
N PRO A 80 -34.26 4.42 32.25
CA PRO A 80 -32.82 4.25 32.46
C PRO A 80 -32.25 5.09 33.62
N ASP A 81 -32.87 6.24 33.91
CA ASP A 81 -32.45 7.17 34.97
C ASP A 81 -33.16 6.93 36.31
N VAL A 82 -34.08 5.96 36.39
CA VAL A 82 -34.77 5.59 37.63
C VAL A 82 -33.90 4.63 38.44
N PRO A 83 -33.70 4.87 39.76
CA PRO A 83 -32.93 3.95 40.59
C PRO A 83 -33.48 2.51 40.55
N HIS A 84 -32.61 1.52 40.29
CA HIS A 84 -33.01 0.11 40.16
C HIS A 84 -33.78 -0.40 41.40
N ALA A 85 -33.48 0.10 42.60
CA ALA A 85 -34.22 -0.24 43.83
C ALA A 85 -35.71 0.08 43.74
N VAL A 86 -36.07 1.19 43.09
CA VAL A 86 -37.47 1.60 42.88
C VAL A 86 -38.14 0.69 41.87
N LEU A 87 -37.47 0.41 40.73
CA LEU A 87 -37.99 -0.47 39.68
C LEU A 87 -38.21 -1.91 40.18
N ARG A 88 -37.32 -2.42 41.03
CA ARG A 88 -37.47 -3.74 41.69
C ARG A 88 -38.65 -3.76 42.67
N CYS A 89 -38.78 -2.74 43.51
CA CYS A 89 -39.85 -2.65 44.51
C CYS A 89 -41.25 -2.54 43.86
N LYS A 90 -41.35 -1.83 42.74
CA LYS A 90 -42.63 -1.59 42.04
C LYS A 90 -42.85 -2.50 40.81
N PHE A 91 -42.00 -3.49 40.59
CA PHE A 91 -42.04 -4.34 39.40
C PHE A 91 -43.42 -4.93 39.12
N THR A 92 -44.07 -5.56 40.11
CA THR A 92 -45.37 -6.24 39.91
C THR A 92 -46.45 -5.31 39.37
N ALA A 93 -46.52 -4.07 39.88
CA ALA A 93 -47.50 -3.08 39.42
C ALA A 93 -47.19 -2.61 38.01
N VAL A 94 -45.91 -2.34 37.72
CA VAL A 94 -45.44 -1.87 36.41
C VAL A 94 -45.63 -2.95 35.34
N ALA A 95 -45.19 -4.17 35.63
CA ALA A 95 -45.30 -5.32 34.74
C ALA A 95 -46.76 -5.66 34.44
N LYS A 96 -47.66 -5.59 35.43
CA LYS A 96 -49.10 -5.78 35.22
C LYS A 96 -49.65 -4.74 34.24
N CYS A 97 -49.44 -3.46 34.52
CA CYS A 97 -49.90 -2.35 33.69
C CYS A 97 -49.38 -2.47 32.25
N LEU A 98 -48.08 -2.69 32.07
CA LEU A 98 -47.45 -2.83 30.76
C LEU A 98 -47.92 -4.09 30.02
N THR A 99 -48.18 -5.20 30.72
CA THR A 99 -48.72 -6.43 30.10
C THR A 99 -50.12 -6.19 29.55
N THR A 100 -51.00 -5.51 30.30
CA THR A 100 -52.32 -5.10 29.81
C THR A 100 -52.22 -4.18 28.60
N VAL A 101 -51.33 -3.18 28.65
CA VAL A 101 -51.13 -2.26 27.51
C VAL A 101 -50.67 -3.01 26.25
N VAL A 102 -49.75 -3.97 26.38
CA VAL A 102 -49.28 -4.79 25.25
C VAL A 102 -50.40 -5.69 24.71
N GLN A 103 -51.25 -6.25 25.58
CA GLN A 103 -52.38 -7.10 25.17
C GLN A 103 -53.51 -6.29 24.50
N GLU A 104 -53.77 -5.07 24.96
CA GLU A 104 -54.80 -4.18 24.43
C GLU A 104 -54.36 -3.43 23.15
N ALA A 105 -53.06 -3.32 22.89
CA ALA A 105 -52.53 -2.53 21.77
C ALA A 105 -52.93 -3.04 20.37
N GLY A 106 -53.38 -4.29 20.24
CA GLY A 106 -53.84 -4.87 18.97
C GLY A 106 -52.85 -4.66 17.81
N ASP A 107 -53.28 -3.89 16.81
CA ASP A 107 -52.50 -3.60 15.60
C ASP A 107 -51.54 -2.40 15.71
N ASP A 108 -51.53 -1.66 16.83
CA ASP A 108 -50.67 -0.50 17.02
C ASP A 108 -49.20 -0.88 17.25
N ALA A 109 -48.44 -0.94 16.15
CA ALA A 109 -47.02 -1.24 16.14
C ALA A 109 -46.14 -0.16 16.81
N ALA A 110 -46.64 1.06 17.01
CA ALA A 110 -45.87 2.11 17.70
C ALA A 110 -46.01 1.96 19.22
N LEU A 111 -47.23 1.74 19.71
CA LEU A 111 -47.50 1.45 21.11
C LEU A 111 -46.77 0.17 21.57
N LEU A 112 -46.85 -0.92 20.79
CA LEU A 112 -46.19 -2.18 21.11
C LEU A 112 -44.66 -2.04 21.26
N ARG A 113 -44.02 -1.21 20.43
CA ARG A 113 -42.57 -0.96 20.55
C ARG A 113 -42.23 -0.15 21.80
N SER A 114 -43.00 0.89 22.10
CA SER A 114 -42.76 1.72 23.28
C SER A 114 -43.04 0.94 24.57
N ALA A 115 -44.13 0.17 24.61
CA ALA A 115 -44.50 -0.65 25.76
C ALA A 115 -43.54 -1.83 25.98
N SER A 116 -43.10 -2.51 24.92
CA SER A 116 -42.08 -3.56 25.03
C SER A 116 -40.72 -3.02 25.48
N ALA A 117 -40.32 -1.82 25.05
CA ALA A 117 -39.12 -1.16 25.56
C ALA A 117 -39.23 -0.86 27.06
N CYS A 118 -40.39 -0.36 27.52
CA CYS A 118 -40.62 -0.14 28.96
C CYS A 118 -40.53 -1.46 29.74
N LEU A 119 -41.18 -2.51 29.23
CA LEU A 119 -41.17 -3.83 29.88
C LEU A 119 -39.75 -4.39 29.96
N ALA A 120 -38.98 -4.31 28.88
CA ALA A 120 -37.60 -4.75 28.82
C ALA A 120 -36.69 -3.99 29.79
N LEU A 121 -36.76 -2.66 29.82
CA LEU A 121 -35.97 -1.85 30.75
C LEU A 121 -36.30 -2.17 32.22
N THR A 122 -37.56 -2.49 32.53
CA THR A 122 -37.95 -2.92 33.88
C THR A 122 -37.47 -4.32 34.23
N LEU A 123 -37.33 -5.22 33.23
CA LEU A 123 -36.74 -6.55 33.39
C LEU A 123 -35.21 -6.48 33.54
N LEU A 124 -34.53 -5.62 32.78
CA LEU A 124 -33.08 -5.39 32.88
C LEU A 124 -32.67 -4.81 34.25
N ALA A 125 -33.58 -4.11 34.93
CA ALA A 125 -33.34 -3.62 36.28
C ALA A 125 -33.38 -4.73 37.36
N GLN A 126 -33.91 -5.92 37.04
CA GLN A 126 -34.02 -7.03 38.00
C GLN A 126 -32.68 -7.71 38.24
N GLU A 127 -32.56 -8.37 39.39
CA GLU A 127 -31.36 -9.15 39.69
C GLU A 127 -31.37 -10.47 38.90
N PRO A 128 -30.34 -10.77 38.09
CA PRO A 128 -30.28 -11.98 37.28
C PRO A 128 -29.88 -13.19 38.15
N SER A 129 -30.79 -13.65 39.00
CA SER A 129 -30.64 -14.84 39.85
C SER A 129 -31.82 -15.80 39.69
N THR A 130 -31.56 -17.10 39.84
CA THR A 130 -32.58 -18.16 39.73
C THR A 130 -33.73 -17.98 40.73
N THR A 131 -33.44 -17.51 41.94
CA THR A 131 -34.43 -17.26 42.98
C THR A 131 -35.37 -16.12 42.64
N VAL A 132 -34.88 -15.05 42.02
CA VAL A 132 -35.70 -13.91 41.61
C VAL A 132 -36.52 -14.26 40.38
N TRP A 133 -35.88 -14.88 39.39
CA TRP A 133 -36.52 -15.25 38.12
C TRP A 133 -37.40 -16.50 38.18
N ALA A 134 -37.49 -17.18 39.34
CA ALA A 134 -38.53 -18.17 39.61
C ALA A 134 -39.94 -17.54 39.78
N ARG A 135 -40.03 -16.22 39.95
CA ARG A 135 -41.32 -15.54 40.11
C ARG A 135 -42.14 -15.59 38.81
N PRO A 136 -43.40 -16.00 38.86
CA PRO A 136 -44.21 -16.21 37.66
C PRO A 136 -44.54 -14.90 36.92
N GLU A 137 -44.50 -13.75 37.59
CA GLU A 137 -44.69 -12.45 36.94
C GLU A 137 -43.53 -12.09 36.00
N LEU A 138 -42.28 -12.35 36.43
CA LEU A 138 -41.08 -12.08 35.63
C LEU A 138 -41.03 -12.96 34.40
N ILE A 139 -41.29 -14.25 34.58
CA ILE A 139 -41.33 -15.22 33.49
C ILE A 139 -42.43 -14.85 32.48
N ARG A 140 -43.63 -14.48 32.95
CA ARG A 140 -44.72 -14.05 32.05
C ARG A 140 -44.36 -12.80 31.25
N SER A 141 -43.72 -11.81 31.88
CA SER A 141 -43.26 -10.61 31.17
C SER A 141 -42.16 -10.93 30.15
N PHE A 142 -41.25 -11.85 30.46
CA PHE A 142 -40.24 -12.32 29.51
C PHE A 142 -40.84 -13.11 28.35
N GLN A 143 -41.78 -14.01 28.63
CA GLN A 143 -42.52 -14.76 27.60
C GLN A 143 -43.26 -13.82 26.65
N LEU A 144 -43.79 -12.70 27.16
CA LEU A 144 -44.41 -11.68 26.32
C LEU A 144 -43.41 -11.02 25.35
N LEU A 145 -42.20 -10.70 25.82
CA LEU A 145 -41.13 -10.19 24.94
C LEU A 145 -40.72 -11.22 23.89
N LEU A 146 -40.60 -12.50 24.28
CA LEU A 146 -40.29 -13.60 23.37
C LEU A 146 -41.38 -13.80 22.29
N MET A 147 -42.65 -13.65 22.66
CA MET A 147 -43.77 -13.65 21.71
C MET A 147 -43.66 -12.49 20.71
N LEU A 148 -43.33 -11.28 21.17
CA LEU A 148 -43.10 -10.12 20.30
C LEU A 148 -41.86 -10.31 19.40
N ALA A 149 -40.85 -11.05 19.85
CA ALA A 149 -39.67 -11.41 19.06
C ALA A 149 -40.01 -12.35 17.88
N MET A 150 -41.21 -12.95 17.86
CA MET A 150 -41.74 -13.73 16.74
C MET A 150 -42.92 -13.08 16.02
N ASP A 151 -43.18 -11.80 16.26
CA ASP A 151 -44.28 -11.07 15.61
C ASP A 151 -44.05 -10.98 14.08
N THR A 152 -45.13 -11.05 13.30
CA THR A 152 -45.07 -10.96 11.84
C THR A 152 -44.64 -9.56 11.37
N ARG A 153 -44.95 -8.51 12.15
CA ARG A 153 -44.63 -7.11 11.85
C ARG A 153 -43.13 -6.83 12.10
N PRO A 154 -42.35 -6.44 11.08
CA PRO A 154 -40.90 -6.30 11.20
C PRO A 154 -40.41 -5.31 12.27
N LYS A 155 -41.12 -4.20 12.49
CA LYS A 155 -40.72 -3.17 13.47
C LYS A 155 -40.93 -3.63 14.91
N VAL A 156 -42.01 -4.35 15.19
CA VAL A 156 -42.31 -4.93 16.51
C VAL A 156 -41.34 -6.08 16.78
N ARG A 157 -41.16 -6.97 15.79
CA ARG A 157 -40.22 -8.09 15.87
C ARG A 157 -38.80 -7.68 16.18
N LYS A 158 -38.25 -6.72 15.43
CA LYS A 158 -36.88 -6.22 15.68
C LYS A 158 -36.72 -5.64 17.09
N ALA A 159 -37.73 -4.96 17.60
CA ALA A 159 -37.73 -4.45 18.97
C ALA A 159 -37.79 -5.60 19.99
N GLY A 160 -38.71 -6.56 19.81
CA GLY A 160 -38.81 -7.74 20.68
C GLY A 160 -37.54 -8.59 20.70
N GLN A 161 -36.95 -8.85 19.54
CA GLN A 161 -35.68 -9.58 19.41
C GLN A 161 -34.54 -8.84 20.12
N LYS A 162 -34.37 -7.53 19.87
CA LYS A 162 -33.37 -6.72 20.58
C LYS A 162 -33.52 -6.84 22.09
N TRP A 163 -34.70 -6.56 22.62
CA TRP A 163 -34.92 -6.52 24.06
C TRP A 163 -34.80 -7.89 24.72
N THR A 164 -35.23 -8.95 24.03
CA THR A 164 -35.05 -10.32 24.52
C THR A 164 -33.57 -10.69 24.55
N MET A 165 -32.80 -10.29 23.53
CA MET A 165 -31.35 -10.49 23.49
C MET A 165 -30.64 -9.71 24.59
N ASP A 166 -30.95 -8.42 24.81
CA ASP A 166 -30.33 -7.61 25.88
C ASP A 166 -30.51 -8.27 27.27
N VAL A 167 -31.69 -8.85 27.53
CA VAL A 167 -31.96 -9.59 28.78
C VAL A 167 -31.15 -10.89 28.84
N LEU A 168 -31.03 -11.63 27.73
CA LEU A 168 -30.24 -12.86 27.69
C LEU A 168 -28.75 -12.61 27.85
N GLU A 169 -28.21 -11.56 27.22
CA GLU A 169 -26.81 -11.14 27.36
C GLU A 169 -26.49 -10.79 28.81
N LEU A 170 -27.38 -10.08 29.51
CA LEU A 170 -27.23 -9.79 30.94
C LEU A 170 -27.20 -11.08 31.79
N HIS A 171 -28.06 -12.05 31.47
CA HIS A 171 -28.08 -13.34 32.17
C HIS A 171 -26.83 -14.18 31.89
N ALA A 172 -26.38 -14.24 30.63
CA ALA A 172 -25.18 -14.95 30.21
C ALA A 172 -23.93 -14.36 30.87
N ALA A 173 -23.78 -13.03 30.86
CA ALA A 173 -22.67 -12.32 31.51
C ALA A 173 -22.59 -12.56 33.03
N ARG A 174 -23.71 -12.96 33.66
CA ARG A 174 -23.82 -13.26 35.09
C ARG A 174 -23.90 -14.76 35.39
N GLY A 175 -23.84 -15.62 34.37
CA GLY A 175 -23.92 -17.07 34.50
C GLY A 175 -25.28 -17.62 34.96
N CYS A 176 -26.39 -16.88 34.78
CA CYS A 176 -27.73 -17.26 35.25
C CYS A 176 -28.50 -18.11 34.22
N ASP A 177 -28.93 -19.32 34.59
CA ASP A 177 -29.71 -20.26 33.74
C ASP A 177 -31.18 -19.94 33.59
N ALA A 178 -31.75 -19.12 34.47
CA ALA A 178 -33.19 -19.10 34.71
C ALA A 178 -34.06 -19.01 33.43
N LEU A 179 -33.54 -18.39 32.36
CA LEU A 179 -34.23 -18.21 31.09
C LEU A 179 -33.96 -19.30 30.04
N SER A 180 -32.90 -20.10 30.19
CA SER A 180 -32.49 -21.12 29.21
C SER A 180 -33.58 -22.18 29.01
N THR A 181 -34.11 -22.73 30.10
CA THR A 181 -35.18 -23.73 30.07
C THR A 181 -36.47 -23.18 29.47
N HIS A 182 -36.76 -21.91 29.68
CA HIS A 182 -37.95 -21.26 29.12
C HIS A 182 -37.83 -21.07 27.60
N ILE A 183 -36.67 -20.63 27.11
CA ILE A 183 -36.44 -20.54 25.67
C ILE A 183 -36.50 -21.91 25.01
N ALA A 184 -35.93 -22.94 25.64
CA ALA A 184 -35.96 -24.27 25.06
C ALA A 184 -37.34 -24.91 25.05
N SER A 185 -38.08 -24.86 26.16
CA SER A 185 -39.46 -25.34 26.19
C SER A 185 -40.33 -24.61 25.16
N PHE A 186 -40.16 -23.30 25.01
CA PHE A 186 -40.83 -22.53 23.97
C PHE A 186 -40.43 -22.98 22.56
N GLY A 187 -39.13 -23.14 22.30
CA GLY A 187 -38.61 -23.60 21.02
C GLY A 187 -39.08 -25.01 20.65
N GLU A 188 -38.98 -25.95 21.58
CA GLU A 188 -39.43 -27.34 21.43
C GLU A 188 -40.94 -27.44 21.17
N ASN A 189 -41.75 -26.62 21.85
CA ASN A 189 -43.19 -26.56 21.59
C ASN A 189 -43.49 -26.06 20.16
N VAL A 190 -42.79 -25.03 19.69
CA VAL A 190 -42.95 -24.53 18.33
C VAL A 190 -42.46 -25.57 17.31
N PHE A 191 -41.32 -26.24 17.57
CA PHE A 191 -40.81 -27.32 16.73
C PHE A 191 -41.78 -28.51 16.65
N ALA A 192 -42.42 -28.90 17.76
CA ALA A 192 -43.42 -29.97 17.80
C ALA A 192 -44.73 -29.60 17.09
N SER A 193 -45.03 -28.30 16.98
CA SER A 193 -46.20 -27.79 16.25
C SER A 193 -45.98 -27.69 14.73
N ALA A 194 -44.73 -27.74 14.27
CA ALA A 194 -44.38 -27.66 12.86
C ALA A 194 -44.94 -28.86 12.07
N GLY A 195 -45.58 -28.58 10.92
CA GLY A 195 -46.14 -29.60 10.02
C GLY A 195 -47.67 -29.84 10.10
N LYS A 196 -48.40 -29.15 10.99
CA LYS A 196 -49.88 -29.28 11.12
C LYS A 196 -50.67 -28.20 10.38
N SER A 197 -50.05 -27.09 9.96
CA SER A 197 -50.67 -25.98 9.23
C SER A 197 -49.62 -25.11 8.52
N GLY A 198 -49.86 -24.71 7.26
CA GLY A 198 -48.91 -23.89 6.47
C GLY A 198 -48.65 -22.47 7.00
N LYS A 199 -49.41 -21.98 7.99
CA LYS A 199 -49.12 -20.72 8.70
C LYS A 199 -48.02 -20.88 9.77
N ASP A 200 -47.73 -22.09 10.22
CA ASP A 200 -46.74 -22.36 11.27
C ASP A 200 -45.29 -22.38 10.73
N ASP A 201 -45.11 -22.56 9.42
CA ASP A 201 -43.79 -22.49 8.77
C ASP A 201 -43.15 -21.11 8.87
N GLN A 202 -43.93 -20.03 8.81
CA GLN A 202 -43.39 -18.67 8.96
C GLN A 202 -42.94 -18.40 10.41
N LYS A 203 -43.71 -18.84 11.40
CA LYS A 203 -43.32 -18.71 12.82
C LYS A 203 -42.06 -19.53 13.12
N LEU A 204 -41.96 -20.72 12.54
CA LEU A 204 -40.78 -21.58 12.64
C LEU A 204 -39.54 -20.89 12.07
N VAL A 205 -39.62 -20.31 10.87
CA VAL A 205 -38.50 -19.55 10.27
C VAL A 205 -38.10 -18.36 11.17
N LEU A 206 -39.06 -17.62 11.71
CA LEU A 206 -38.78 -16.49 12.60
C LEU A 206 -38.14 -16.92 13.93
N LEU A 207 -38.56 -18.06 14.49
CA LEU A 207 -37.96 -18.64 15.69
C LEU A 207 -36.51 -19.04 15.44
N VAL A 208 -36.23 -19.81 14.38
CA VAL A 208 -34.87 -20.26 14.08
C VAL A 208 -33.96 -19.05 13.79
N ALA A 209 -34.48 -18.01 13.14
CA ALA A 209 -33.74 -16.77 12.92
C ALA A 209 -33.39 -16.04 14.22
N PHE A 210 -34.28 -16.08 15.23
CA PHE A 210 -33.99 -15.56 16.57
C PHE A 210 -32.96 -16.43 17.31
N LEU A 211 -33.10 -17.76 17.21
CA LEU A 211 -32.18 -18.72 17.85
C LEU A 211 -30.74 -18.59 17.38
N LYS A 212 -30.50 -18.09 16.15
CA LYS A 212 -29.15 -17.74 15.68
C LYS A 212 -28.36 -16.88 16.67
N GLY A 213 -29.00 -15.87 17.28
CA GLY A 213 -28.38 -15.02 18.29
C GLY A 213 -28.48 -15.60 19.71
N ALA A 214 -29.60 -16.26 20.03
CA ALA A 214 -29.85 -16.73 21.38
C ALA A 214 -29.07 -18.00 21.77
N LEU A 215 -28.86 -18.95 20.85
CA LEU A 215 -28.24 -20.26 21.14
C LEU A 215 -26.86 -20.15 21.82
N PRO A 216 -25.93 -19.28 21.37
CA PRO A 216 -24.64 -19.11 22.05
C PRO A 216 -24.72 -18.67 23.52
N LEU A 217 -25.81 -18.00 23.90
CA LEU A 217 -26.01 -17.45 25.25
C LEU A 217 -26.69 -18.44 26.22
N LEU A 218 -27.15 -19.59 25.72
CA LEU A 218 -27.85 -20.59 26.54
C LEU A 218 -26.85 -21.56 27.22
N GLN A 219 -27.31 -22.22 28.28
CA GLN A 219 -26.48 -23.18 29.02
C GLN A 219 -26.38 -24.59 28.38
N ARG A 220 -25.30 -25.30 28.73
CA ARG A 220 -24.86 -26.61 28.19
C ARG A 220 -25.97 -27.65 28.00
N GLN A 221 -26.78 -27.90 29.03
CA GLN A 221 -27.76 -28.99 29.04
C GLN A 221 -28.89 -28.76 28.03
N VAL A 222 -29.25 -27.50 27.84
CA VAL A 222 -30.41 -27.09 27.05
C VAL A 222 -30.04 -26.92 25.57
N VAL A 223 -28.82 -26.46 25.29
CA VAL A 223 -28.32 -26.34 23.92
C VAL A 223 -28.30 -27.69 23.21
N GLY A 224 -27.96 -28.78 23.91
CA GLY A 224 -27.95 -30.12 23.34
C GLY A 224 -29.31 -30.59 22.80
N SER A 225 -30.40 -30.36 23.53
CA SER A 225 -31.75 -30.74 23.09
C SER A 225 -32.21 -29.89 21.89
N LEU A 226 -31.92 -28.58 21.93
CA LEU A 226 -32.24 -27.66 20.85
C LEU A 226 -31.46 -27.96 19.56
N VAL A 227 -30.18 -28.30 19.65
CA VAL A 227 -29.38 -28.72 18.48
C VAL A 227 -29.96 -29.99 17.86
N ALA A 228 -30.33 -30.99 18.67
CA ALA A 228 -30.97 -32.21 18.18
C ALA A 228 -32.35 -31.94 17.53
N ALA A 229 -33.11 -30.97 18.04
CA ALA A 229 -34.36 -30.54 17.42
C ALA A 229 -34.13 -29.80 16.09
N LEU A 230 -33.15 -28.89 16.03
CA LEU A 230 -32.79 -28.14 14.84
C LEU A 230 -32.23 -29.02 13.73
N ALA A 231 -31.47 -30.07 14.08
CA ALA A 231 -30.91 -31.03 13.13
C ALA A 231 -31.98 -31.64 12.20
N LYS A 232 -33.22 -31.82 12.68
CA LYS A 232 -34.34 -32.35 11.89
C LYS A 232 -34.74 -31.43 10.72
N PHE A 233 -34.36 -30.16 10.75
CA PHE A 233 -34.69 -29.17 9.73
C PHE A 233 -33.55 -28.91 8.73
N LEU A 234 -32.41 -29.60 8.86
CA LEU A 234 -31.29 -29.50 7.92
C LEU A 234 -31.71 -29.89 6.48
N ASP A 235 -32.60 -30.88 6.36
CA ASP A 235 -33.15 -31.37 5.09
C ASP A 235 -34.58 -30.89 4.80
N ALA A 236 -35.03 -29.81 5.46
CA ALA A 236 -36.39 -29.31 5.26
C ALA A 236 -36.70 -28.93 3.78
N ASN A 237 -37.92 -29.18 3.30
CA ASN A 237 -38.31 -28.81 1.92
C ASN A 237 -38.26 -27.28 1.67
N SER A 238 -38.48 -26.47 2.71
CA SER A 238 -38.41 -25.01 2.61
C SER A 238 -36.94 -24.53 2.54
N LYS A 239 -36.56 -23.94 1.39
CA LYS A 239 -35.21 -23.39 1.18
C LYS A 239 -34.82 -22.36 2.26
N THR A 240 -35.77 -21.52 2.68
CA THR A 240 -35.54 -20.50 3.73
C THR A 240 -35.34 -21.13 5.10
N LEU A 241 -36.14 -22.13 5.46
CA LEU A 241 -36.00 -22.82 6.75
C LEU A 241 -34.66 -23.55 6.85
N ARG A 242 -34.25 -24.24 5.78
CA ARG A 242 -32.91 -24.86 5.71
C ARG A 242 -31.82 -23.82 5.94
N LEU A 243 -31.81 -22.75 5.15
CA LEU A 243 -30.78 -21.72 5.24
C LEU A 243 -30.66 -21.15 6.66
N VAL A 244 -31.77 -20.75 7.27
CA VAL A 244 -31.77 -20.16 8.61
C VAL A 244 -31.36 -21.17 9.68
N THR A 245 -31.66 -22.47 9.48
CA THR A 245 -31.19 -23.56 10.37
C THR A 245 -29.67 -23.71 10.30
N TYR A 246 -29.10 -23.74 9.09
CA TYR A 246 -27.65 -23.74 8.90
C TYR A 246 -27.00 -22.49 9.51
N GLU A 247 -27.55 -21.30 9.28
CA GLU A 247 -27.02 -20.06 9.87
C GLU A 247 -27.05 -20.06 11.42
N ALA A 248 -28.07 -20.66 12.03
CA ALA A 248 -28.18 -20.75 13.48
C ALA A 248 -27.16 -21.72 14.09
N LEU A 249 -26.98 -22.90 13.47
CA LEU A 249 -25.96 -23.87 13.89
C LEU A 249 -24.54 -23.37 13.62
N ASP A 250 -24.34 -22.62 12.55
CA ASP A 250 -23.08 -21.96 12.22
C ASP A 250 -22.69 -20.93 13.27
N ALA A 251 -23.61 -20.03 13.64
CA ALA A 251 -23.40 -19.06 14.71
C ALA A 251 -23.06 -19.74 16.05
N LEU A 252 -23.73 -20.86 16.36
CA LEU A 252 -23.44 -21.64 17.56
C LEU A 252 -22.04 -22.28 17.53
N SER A 253 -21.65 -22.87 16.40
CA SER A 253 -20.33 -23.48 16.25
C SER A 253 -19.19 -22.46 16.32
N ALA A 254 -19.41 -21.27 15.75
CA ALA A 254 -18.44 -20.18 15.68
C ALA A 254 -18.27 -19.40 16.98
N ALA A 255 -19.32 -19.30 17.81
CA ALA A 255 -19.26 -18.57 19.06
C ALA A 255 -18.37 -19.29 20.10
N SER A 256 -17.21 -18.70 20.43
CA SER A 256 -16.28 -19.23 21.43
C SER A 256 -16.88 -19.30 22.84
N GLU A 257 -17.76 -18.36 23.18
CA GLU A 257 -18.47 -18.28 24.47
C GLU A 257 -19.51 -19.38 24.67
N SER A 258 -19.94 -20.05 23.58
CA SER A 258 -20.96 -21.09 23.67
C SER A 258 -20.46 -22.28 24.47
N GLN A 259 -21.24 -22.67 25.48
CA GLN A 259 -20.90 -23.81 26.31
C GLN A 259 -21.38 -25.12 25.65
N LEU A 260 -20.65 -25.61 24.65
CA LEU A 260 -20.95 -26.88 24.00
C LEU A 260 -20.26 -28.03 24.73
N THR A 261 -21.00 -29.11 24.99
CA THR A 261 -20.42 -30.35 25.53
C THR A 261 -19.79 -31.18 24.41
N THR A 262 -18.87 -32.08 24.75
CA THR A 262 -18.26 -33.05 23.82
C THR A 262 -19.34 -33.82 23.03
N ASP A 263 -20.36 -34.34 23.72
CA ASP A 263 -21.49 -35.05 23.10
C ASP A 263 -22.28 -34.15 22.12
N THR A 264 -22.53 -32.89 22.48
CA THR A 264 -23.22 -31.94 21.60
C THR A 264 -22.39 -31.60 20.36
N LEU A 265 -21.06 -31.45 20.50
CA LEU A 265 -20.15 -31.22 19.37
C LEU A 265 -20.14 -32.42 18.42
N CYS A 266 -20.02 -33.64 18.94
CA CYS A 266 -20.08 -34.85 18.12
C CYS A 266 -21.41 -34.95 17.37
N LYS A 267 -22.53 -34.75 18.07
CA LYS A 267 -23.88 -34.76 17.47
C LYS A 267 -24.04 -33.68 16.41
N LEU A 268 -23.49 -32.49 16.62
CA LEU A 268 -23.54 -31.39 15.65
C LEU A 268 -22.77 -31.74 14.37
N VAL A 269 -21.54 -32.24 14.51
CA VAL A 269 -20.72 -32.70 13.37
C VAL A 269 -21.46 -33.79 12.60
N VAL A 270 -21.91 -34.84 13.29
CA VAL A 270 -22.58 -35.99 12.67
C VAL A 270 -23.89 -35.57 11.99
N ALA A 271 -24.72 -34.75 12.64
CA ALA A 271 -26.00 -34.31 12.08
C ALA A 271 -25.84 -33.52 10.77
N VAL A 272 -24.83 -32.66 10.66
CA VAL A 272 -24.56 -31.91 9.42
C VAL A 272 -23.96 -32.83 8.35
N LEU A 273 -23.11 -33.79 8.74
CA LEU A 273 -22.54 -34.75 7.80
C LEU A 273 -23.55 -35.79 7.28
N ASP A 274 -24.61 -36.08 8.03
CA ASP A 274 -25.70 -37.00 7.64
C ASP A 274 -26.80 -36.31 6.81
N ALA A 275 -26.81 -34.97 6.75
CA ALA A 275 -27.84 -34.23 6.01
C ALA A 275 -27.69 -34.43 4.49
N HIS A 276 -28.77 -34.83 3.81
CA HIS A 276 -28.81 -35.23 2.39
C HIS A 276 -28.71 -34.05 1.40
N SER A 277 -28.20 -32.91 1.83
CA SER A 277 -28.06 -31.69 1.02
C SER A 277 -27.12 -31.85 -0.19
N SER A 278 -26.41 -32.96 -0.33
CA SER A 278 -25.45 -33.25 -1.40
C SER A 278 -26.07 -33.62 -2.75
N GLU A 279 -27.33 -34.06 -2.80
CA GLU A 279 -27.94 -34.66 -4.02
C GLU A 279 -28.62 -33.64 -4.95
N SER A 280 -28.94 -32.43 -4.48
CA SER A 280 -29.56 -31.40 -5.32
C SER A 280 -28.51 -30.44 -5.91
N GLN A 281 -28.49 -30.27 -7.23
CA GLN A 281 -27.57 -29.35 -7.93
C GLN A 281 -27.61 -27.91 -7.40
N ASP A 282 -28.76 -27.46 -6.90
CA ASP A 282 -28.96 -26.14 -6.25
C ASP A 282 -28.20 -25.97 -4.92
N ALA A 283 -27.91 -27.06 -4.22
CA ALA A 283 -27.27 -27.02 -2.90
C ALA A 283 -25.74 -26.96 -2.95
N GLN A 284 -25.12 -27.36 -4.07
CA GLN A 284 -23.66 -27.45 -4.19
C GLN A 284 -22.95 -26.08 -4.33
N GLY A 285 -23.68 -25.04 -4.75
CA GLY A 285 -23.10 -23.71 -5.00
C GLY A 285 -23.58 -22.56 -4.08
N GLY A 286 -24.58 -22.81 -3.24
CA GLY A 286 -25.25 -21.79 -2.42
C GLY A 286 -24.65 -21.55 -1.03
N PRO A 287 -25.20 -20.59 -0.26
CA PRO A 287 -24.77 -20.32 1.12
C PRO A 287 -24.84 -21.53 2.06
N VAL A 288 -25.76 -22.46 1.80
CA VAL A 288 -25.91 -23.70 2.56
C VAL A 288 -24.66 -24.58 2.46
N ALA A 289 -24.04 -24.72 1.28
CA ALA A 289 -22.79 -25.48 1.14
C ALA A 289 -21.63 -24.85 1.93
N ILE A 290 -21.58 -23.52 2.02
CA ILE A 290 -20.56 -22.80 2.81
C ILE A 290 -20.73 -23.18 4.29
N HIS A 291 -21.96 -23.14 4.82
CA HIS A 291 -22.23 -23.53 6.21
C HIS A 291 -22.05 -25.04 6.45
N ALA A 292 -22.43 -25.89 5.49
CA ALA A 292 -22.24 -27.34 5.58
C ALA A 292 -20.76 -27.74 5.68
N VAL A 293 -19.86 -26.94 5.11
CA VAL A 293 -18.41 -27.08 5.28
C VAL A 293 -17.94 -26.46 6.60
N HIS A 294 -18.40 -25.25 6.92
CA HIS A 294 -17.89 -24.47 8.04
C HIS A 294 -18.27 -25.04 9.41
N ILE A 295 -19.53 -25.47 9.60
CA ILE A 295 -20.03 -26.01 10.86
C ILE A 295 -19.22 -27.23 11.34
N PRO A 296 -19.08 -28.33 10.56
CA PRO A 296 -18.32 -29.48 11.03
C PRO A 296 -16.84 -29.16 11.21
N SER A 297 -16.27 -28.27 10.40
CA SER A 297 -14.88 -27.84 10.51
C SER A 297 -14.61 -27.06 11.80
N GLN A 298 -15.48 -26.11 12.15
CA GLN A 298 -15.34 -25.35 13.38
C GLN A 298 -15.65 -26.20 14.62
N ALA A 299 -16.67 -27.07 14.53
CA ALA A 299 -17.04 -27.95 15.62
C ALA A 299 -15.96 -28.99 15.94
N ILE A 300 -15.29 -29.58 14.93
CA ILE A 300 -14.20 -30.55 15.18
C ILE A 300 -12.94 -29.87 15.76
N VAL A 301 -12.62 -28.65 15.33
CA VAL A 301 -11.51 -27.86 15.90
C VAL A 301 -11.75 -27.59 17.39
N ARG A 302 -12.98 -27.21 17.74
CA ARG A 302 -13.38 -27.02 19.15
C ARG A 302 -13.42 -28.34 19.92
N LEU A 303 -13.85 -29.42 19.27
CA LEU A 303 -13.85 -30.76 19.86
C LEU A 303 -12.42 -31.19 20.19
N ALA A 304 -11.45 -30.97 19.32
CA ALA A 304 -10.05 -31.33 19.54
C ALA A 304 -9.45 -30.63 20.77
N ALA A 305 -9.85 -29.38 21.03
CA ALA A 305 -9.42 -28.65 22.24
C ALA A 305 -9.98 -29.21 23.55
N VAL A 306 -11.11 -29.94 23.50
CA VAL A 306 -11.78 -30.50 24.70
C VAL A 306 -11.57 -32.01 24.84
N ASN A 307 -11.54 -32.74 23.73
CA ASN A 307 -11.36 -34.18 23.64
C ASN A 307 -10.74 -34.53 22.27
N ALA A 308 -9.41 -34.71 22.25
CA ALA A 308 -8.65 -35.02 21.04
C ALA A 308 -9.01 -36.39 20.43
N GLU A 309 -9.31 -37.40 21.26
CA GLU A 309 -9.65 -38.76 20.78
C GLU A 309 -10.95 -38.76 19.97
N ALA A 310 -12.00 -38.12 20.49
CA ALA A 310 -13.28 -38.00 19.79
C ALA A 310 -13.17 -37.18 18.49
N ALA A 311 -12.33 -36.13 18.49
CA ALA A 311 -12.06 -35.36 17.27
C ALA A 311 -11.32 -36.21 16.22
N ARG A 312 -10.36 -37.03 16.66
CA ARG A 312 -9.58 -37.91 15.78
C ARG A 312 -10.45 -38.97 15.12
N GLU A 313 -11.40 -39.56 15.83
CA GLU A 313 -12.34 -40.55 15.28
C GLU A 313 -13.20 -39.95 14.16
N LEU A 314 -13.66 -38.70 14.30
CA LEU A 314 -14.51 -38.02 13.32
C LEU A 314 -13.72 -37.37 12.16
N LEU A 315 -12.41 -37.18 12.32
CA LEU A 315 -11.56 -36.43 11.38
C LEU A 315 -11.63 -36.97 9.94
N PRO A 316 -11.47 -38.28 9.66
CA PRO A 316 -11.48 -38.78 8.28
C PRO A 316 -12.81 -38.49 7.57
N ARG A 317 -13.92 -38.54 8.32
CA ARG A 317 -15.26 -38.29 7.81
C ARG A 317 -15.45 -36.81 7.47
N VAL A 318 -15.00 -35.91 8.34
CA VAL A 318 -15.03 -34.45 8.10
C VAL A 318 -14.16 -34.08 6.90
N VAL A 319 -12.92 -34.59 6.83
CA VAL A 319 -12.01 -34.32 5.70
C VAL A 319 -12.62 -34.80 4.39
N SER A 320 -13.14 -36.03 4.34
CA SER A 320 -13.78 -36.57 3.13
C SER A 320 -14.97 -35.72 2.67
N ALA A 321 -15.81 -35.27 3.61
CA ALA A 321 -16.95 -34.41 3.29
C ALA A 321 -16.50 -33.04 2.76
N VAL A 322 -15.54 -32.39 3.40
CA VAL A 322 -14.99 -31.11 2.92
C VAL A 322 -14.34 -31.26 1.55
N CYS A 323 -13.59 -32.34 1.32
CA CYS A 323 -13.02 -32.66 0.00
C CYS A 323 -14.10 -32.88 -1.06
N SER A 324 -15.27 -33.43 -0.71
CA SER A 324 -16.38 -33.58 -1.66
C SER A 324 -16.96 -32.23 -2.12
N HIS A 325 -17.01 -31.23 -1.22
CA HIS A 325 -17.46 -29.87 -1.57
C HIS A 325 -16.45 -29.10 -2.44
N ILE A 326 -15.15 -29.45 -2.37
CA ILE A 326 -14.12 -28.88 -3.27
C ILE A 326 -14.34 -29.32 -4.72
N ALA A 327 -14.97 -30.47 -4.97
CA ALA A 327 -15.26 -30.94 -6.33
C ALA A 327 -16.41 -30.17 -7.01
N GLY A 328 -17.17 -29.36 -6.27
CA GLY A 328 -18.24 -28.54 -6.86
C GLY A 328 -17.69 -27.36 -7.69
N ASP A 329 -18.53 -26.77 -8.53
CA ASP A 329 -18.13 -25.70 -9.48
C ASP A 329 -18.06 -24.29 -8.86
N SER A 330 -18.52 -24.11 -7.61
CA SER A 330 -18.60 -22.79 -6.97
C SER A 330 -17.27 -22.37 -6.33
N ASP A 331 -16.62 -21.37 -6.92
CA ASP A 331 -15.37 -20.78 -6.43
C ASP A 331 -15.45 -20.27 -4.97
N ARG A 332 -16.63 -19.81 -4.51
CA ARG A 332 -16.81 -19.41 -3.10
C ARG A 332 -16.78 -20.59 -2.15
N VAL A 333 -17.43 -21.70 -2.52
CA VAL A 333 -17.47 -22.94 -1.73
C VAL A 333 -16.09 -23.58 -1.71
N GLN A 334 -15.41 -23.67 -2.87
CA GLN A 334 -14.04 -24.18 -2.97
C GLN A 334 -13.08 -23.41 -2.04
N ARG A 335 -13.13 -22.06 -2.05
CA ARG A 335 -12.30 -21.22 -1.15
C ARG A 335 -12.59 -21.46 0.32
N GLN A 336 -13.87 -21.58 0.70
CA GLN A 336 -14.22 -21.85 2.10
C GLN A 336 -13.77 -23.26 2.52
N ALA A 337 -13.97 -24.25 1.65
CA ALA A 337 -13.60 -25.64 1.90
C ALA A 337 -12.10 -25.82 2.07
N THR A 338 -11.26 -25.25 1.20
CA THR A 338 -9.81 -25.33 1.38
C THR A 338 -9.33 -24.61 2.63
N ARG A 339 -9.88 -23.44 2.97
CA ARG A 339 -9.55 -22.73 4.21
C ARG A 339 -9.96 -23.52 5.46
N SER A 340 -11.15 -24.11 5.44
CA SER A 340 -11.67 -24.90 6.56
C SER A 340 -10.87 -26.18 6.74
N LEU A 341 -10.51 -26.84 5.64
CA LEU A 341 -9.64 -28.02 5.65
C LEU A 341 -8.26 -27.72 6.23
N LEU A 342 -7.64 -26.60 5.83
CA LEU A 342 -6.36 -26.17 6.41
C LEU A 342 -6.47 -25.97 7.92
N ASN A 343 -7.51 -25.26 8.38
CA ASN A 343 -7.72 -25.00 9.80
C ASN A 343 -7.95 -26.31 10.60
N VAL A 344 -8.73 -27.23 10.07
CA VAL A 344 -9.00 -28.54 10.70
C VAL A 344 -7.69 -29.34 10.83
N LEU A 345 -6.91 -29.44 9.75
CA LEU A 345 -5.66 -30.18 9.78
C LEU A 345 -4.65 -29.57 10.75
N LYS A 346 -4.49 -28.23 10.76
CA LYS A 346 -3.57 -27.55 11.69
C LYS A 346 -3.97 -27.72 13.16
N ALA A 347 -5.26 -27.84 13.46
CA ALA A 347 -5.75 -27.97 14.83
C ALA A 347 -5.77 -29.41 15.35
N VAL A 348 -6.05 -30.39 14.48
CA VAL A 348 -6.25 -31.80 14.88
C VAL A 348 -5.03 -32.67 14.58
N MET A 349 -4.36 -32.43 13.45
CA MET A 349 -3.16 -33.16 13.04
C MET A 349 -1.94 -32.27 13.23
N LEU A 350 -1.39 -32.25 14.44
CA LEU A 350 -0.13 -31.57 14.74
C LEU A 350 1.06 -32.30 14.09
N PRO A 351 2.21 -31.63 13.87
CA PRO A 351 3.39 -32.25 13.24
C PRO A 351 3.84 -33.55 13.91
N GLU A 352 3.78 -33.66 15.23
CA GLU A 352 4.22 -34.85 15.97
C GLU A 352 3.38 -36.10 15.62
N VAL A 353 2.07 -35.91 15.36
CA VAL A 353 1.15 -36.97 14.95
C VAL A 353 1.51 -37.49 13.57
N LEU A 354 1.92 -36.59 12.67
CA LEU A 354 2.28 -36.96 11.30
C LEU A 354 3.60 -37.77 11.26
N GLU A 355 4.56 -37.45 12.13
CA GLU A 355 5.83 -38.17 12.24
C GLU A 355 5.66 -39.58 12.81
N THR A 356 4.83 -39.74 13.83
CA THR A 356 4.75 -40.98 14.62
C THR A 356 3.65 -41.93 14.15
N GLU A 357 2.54 -41.41 13.62
CA GLU A 357 1.30 -42.16 13.44
C GLU A 357 0.72 -42.08 12.02
N SER A 358 1.51 -41.63 11.03
CA SER A 358 1.09 -41.53 9.63
C SER A 358 0.56 -42.83 9.00
N THR A 359 0.90 -43.98 9.58
CA THR A 359 0.47 -45.31 9.11
C THR A 359 -0.83 -45.80 9.74
N PHE A 360 -1.36 -45.11 10.76
CA PHE A 360 -2.62 -45.49 11.39
C PHE A 360 -3.79 -45.27 10.43
N GLU A 361 -4.78 -46.16 10.46
CA GLU A 361 -5.82 -46.26 9.43
C GLU A 361 -6.65 -44.97 9.27
N ASP A 362 -6.91 -44.28 10.37
CA ASP A 362 -7.59 -43.00 10.43
C ASP A 362 -6.80 -41.89 9.71
N ILE A 363 -5.52 -41.73 10.03
CA ILE A 363 -4.63 -40.74 9.41
C ILE A 363 -4.34 -41.09 7.94
N ALA A 364 -4.13 -42.37 7.63
CA ALA A 364 -3.95 -42.84 6.26
C ALA A 364 -5.16 -42.52 5.37
N ARG A 365 -6.40 -42.64 5.91
CA ARG A 365 -7.62 -42.21 5.19
C ARG A 365 -7.67 -40.71 4.94
N VAL A 366 -7.19 -39.89 5.88
CA VAL A 366 -7.06 -38.44 5.70
C VAL A 366 -6.05 -38.12 4.60
N LEU A 367 -4.86 -38.72 4.64
CA LEU A 367 -3.80 -38.55 3.64
C LEU A 367 -4.26 -38.99 2.24
N ALA A 368 -4.95 -40.12 2.13
CA ALA A 368 -5.55 -40.56 0.87
C ALA A 368 -6.59 -39.56 0.33
N SER A 369 -7.39 -38.96 1.21
CA SER A 369 -8.35 -37.90 0.84
C SER A 369 -7.64 -36.65 0.32
N LEU A 370 -6.52 -36.26 0.94
CA LEU A 370 -5.69 -35.13 0.47
C LEU A 370 -5.02 -35.43 -0.86
N GLN A 371 -4.47 -36.64 -1.04
CA GLN A 371 -3.91 -37.08 -2.31
C GLN A 371 -4.98 -37.10 -3.41
N SER A 372 -6.23 -37.47 -3.10
CA SER A 372 -7.30 -37.45 -4.11
C SER A 372 -7.54 -36.06 -4.71
N LEU A 373 -7.22 -34.97 -3.99
CA LEU A 373 -7.37 -33.59 -4.45
C LEU A 373 -6.46 -33.24 -5.64
N THR A 374 -5.39 -34.00 -5.87
CA THR A 374 -4.51 -33.82 -7.04
C THR A 374 -5.04 -34.54 -8.29
N SER A 375 -6.11 -35.34 -8.17
CA SER A 375 -6.71 -35.99 -9.35
C SER A 375 -7.40 -35.01 -10.30
N LEU A 376 -7.55 -35.42 -11.56
CA LEU A 376 -8.21 -34.62 -12.60
C LEU A 376 -9.66 -34.23 -12.27
N ARG A 377 -10.35 -34.96 -11.36
CA ARG A 377 -11.72 -34.60 -10.95
C ARG A 377 -11.78 -33.21 -10.31
N PHE A 378 -10.67 -32.76 -9.72
CA PHE A 378 -10.59 -31.47 -9.02
C PHE A 378 -9.90 -30.38 -9.84
N GLN A 379 -9.70 -30.59 -11.14
CA GLN A 379 -8.99 -29.64 -12.00
C GLN A 379 -9.56 -28.21 -11.91
N GLY A 380 -10.90 -28.08 -11.81
CA GLY A 380 -11.56 -26.79 -11.62
C GLY A 380 -11.20 -26.06 -10.32
N ALA A 381 -10.86 -26.81 -9.27
CA ALA A 381 -10.54 -26.32 -7.93
C ALA A 381 -9.03 -26.20 -7.64
N TRP A 382 -8.15 -26.61 -8.57
CA TRP A 382 -6.69 -26.60 -8.39
C TRP A 382 -6.11 -25.22 -8.03
N ASN A 383 -6.77 -24.14 -8.45
CA ASN A 383 -6.41 -22.77 -8.04
C ASN A 383 -6.47 -22.55 -6.51
N HIS A 384 -7.20 -23.38 -5.78
CA HIS A 384 -7.34 -23.34 -4.33
C HIS A 384 -6.67 -24.54 -3.64
N VAL A 385 -6.60 -25.69 -4.30
CA VAL A 385 -5.98 -26.92 -3.78
C VAL A 385 -4.45 -26.79 -3.67
N PHE A 386 -3.74 -26.36 -4.71
CA PHE A 386 -2.27 -26.27 -4.64
C PHE A 386 -1.77 -25.24 -3.63
N PRO A 387 -2.40 -24.06 -3.46
CA PRO A 387 -2.09 -23.18 -2.35
C PRO A 387 -2.34 -23.82 -0.98
N LEU A 388 -3.42 -24.60 -0.82
CA LEU A 388 -3.65 -25.39 0.40
C LEU A 388 -2.50 -26.39 0.65
N LEU A 389 -2.11 -27.17 -0.37
CA LEU A 389 -1.02 -28.14 -0.24
C LEU A 389 0.31 -27.45 0.09
N ALA A 390 0.61 -26.31 -0.53
CA ALA A 390 1.78 -25.50 -0.20
C ALA A 390 1.79 -25.05 1.26
N GLU A 391 0.64 -24.61 1.79
CA GLU A 391 0.50 -24.24 3.21
C GLU A 391 0.64 -25.45 4.16
N LEU A 392 0.22 -26.64 3.75
CA LEU A 392 0.41 -27.87 4.52
C LEU A 392 1.90 -28.25 4.58
N PHE A 393 2.64 -28.18 3.47
CA PHE A 393 4.10 -28.40 3.48
C PHE A 393 4.79 -27.43 4.43
N ARG A 394 4.47 -26.13 4.35
CA ARG A 394 5.07 -25.11 5.24
C ARG A 394 4.74 -25.34 6.71
N PHE A 395 3.52 -25.79 7.02
CA PHE A 395 3.10 -26.01 8.40
C PHE A 395 3.75 -27.27 9.01
N TYR A 396 3.80 -28.37 8.26
CA TYR A 396 4.38 -29.61 8.75
C TYR A 396 5.92 -29.62 8.70
N GLY A 397 6.55 -28.80 7.86
CA GLY A 397 8.01 -28.73 7.79
C GLY A 397 8.61 -30.11 7.45
N SER A 398 9.58 -30.54 8.24
CA SER A 398 10.22 -31.86 8.11
C SER A 398 9.28 -33.04 8.35
N ALA A 399 8.24 -32.86 9.18
CA ALA A 399 7.23 -33.90 9.48
C ALA A 399 6.42 -34.32 8.25
N SER A 400 6.44 -33.51 7.17
CA SER A 400 5.78 -33.86 5.92
C SER A 400 6.37 -35.11 5.25
N ARG A 401 7.58 -35.53 5.62
CA ARG A 401 8.22 -36.76 5.13
C ARG A 401 8.05 -37.90 6.14
N PRO A 402 7.59 -39.11 5.72
CA PRO A 402 7.22 -39.53 4.35
C PRO A 402 5.76 -39.25 3.96
N ALA A 403 4.93 -38.75 4.88
CA ALA A 403 3.47 -38.76 4.73
C ALA A 403 2.90 -38.01 3.50
N LEU A 404 3.53 -36.90 3.08
CA LEU A 404 3.09 -36.08 1.94
C LEU A 404 3.93 -36.31 0.66
N GLU A 405 4.91 -37.22 0.67
CA GLU A 405 5.72 -37.55 -0.52
C GLU A 405 4.87 -37.97 -1.73
N PRO A 406 3.83 -38.81 -1.60
CA PRO A 406 3.01 -39.22 -2.75
C PRO A 406 2.31 -38.04 -3.43
N ILE A 407 1.92 -37.02 -2.66
CA ILE A 407 1.32 -35.80 -3.17
C ILE A 407 2.35 -35.04 -4.00
N LEU A 408 3.57 -34.90 -3.48
CA LEU A 408 4.66 -34.22 -4.17
C LEU A 408 5.05 -34.92 -5.48
N VAL A 409 5.14 -36.25 -5.48
CA VAL A 409 5.39 -37.05 -6.70
C VAL A 409 4.28 -36.79 -7.73
N THR A 410 3.02 -36.88 -7.31
CA THR A 410 1.87 -36.63 -8.19
C THR A 410 1.89 -35.19 -8.76
N CYS A 411 2.28 -34.19 -7.97
CA CYS A 411 2.42 -32.80 -8.45
C CYS A 411 3.41 -32.69 -9.61
N CYS A 412 4.56 -33.37 -9.52
CA CYS A 412 5.57 -33.35 -10.56
C CYS A 412 5.16 -34.17 -11.79
N GLU A 413 4.55 -35.34 -11.61
CA GLU A 413 4.01 -36.14 -12.72
C GLU A 413 2.91 -35.39 -13.50
N LEU A 414 2.07 -34.62 -12.81
CA LEU A 414 1.05 -33.77 -13.46
C LEU A 414 1.66 -32.64 -14.27
N HIS A 415 2.78 -32.07 -13.82
CA HIS A 415 3.53 -31.07 -14.58
C HIS A 415 4.15 -31.71 -15.84
N GLU A 416 4.84 -32.85 -15.67
CA GLU A 416 5.45 -33.61 -16.77
C GLU A 416 4.39 -34.03 -17.82
N ALA A 417 3.21 -34.44 -17.37
CA ALA A 417 2.08 -34.78 -18.25
C ALA A 417 1.50 -33.55 -18.97
N ALA A 418 1.40 -32.40 -18.30
CA ALA A 418 0.90 -31.16 -18.90
C ALA A 418 1.80 -30.65 -20.04
N ASP A 419 3.12 -30.83 -19.92
CA ASP A 419 4.09 -30.44 -20.94
C ASP A 419 4.04 -31.35 -22.19
N GLN A 420 3.49 -32.56 -22.08
CA GLN A 420 3.37 -33.53 -23.19
C GLN A 420 2.09 -33.34 -24.03
N LEU A 421 1.16 -32.46 -23.66
CA LEU A 421 -0.10 -32.26 -24.42
C LEU A 421 0.10 -31.50 -25.75
N PRO A 422 -0.47 -31.99 -26.88
CA PRO A 422 -0.36 -31.34 -28.19
C PRO A 422 -0.91 -29.90 -28.21
N GLN A 423 -0.20 -28.99 -28.89
CA GLN A 423 -0.52 -27.56 -29.02
C GLN A 423 -1.95 -27.24 -29.53
N GLN A 424 -2.61 -28.16 -30.24
CA GLN A 424 -3.96 -27.94 -30.80
C GLN A 424 -5.11 -28.10 -29.78
N GLN A 425 -4.88 -28.71 -28.61
CA GLN A 425 -5.87 -28.77 -27.51
C GLN A 425 -5.58 -27.77 -26.39
N GLN A 426 -4.56 -26.92 -26.55
CA GLN A 426 -4.22 -25.85 -25.61
C GLN A 426 -5.20 -24.68 -25.78
N GLY A 427 -6.46 -24.87 -25.36
CA GLY A 427 -7.41 -23.78 -25.23
C GLY A 427 -6.81 -22.69 -24.32
N GLY A 428 -6.88 -21.42 -24.74
CA GLY A 428 -6.12 -20.28 -24.22
C GLY A 428 -6.18 -19.95 -22.71
N ARG A 429 -6.75 -20.80 -21.85
CA ARG A 429 -6.57 -20.74 -20.39
C ARG A 429 -5.40 -21.62 -19.91
N SER A 430 -4.22 -21.03 -20.05
CA SER A 430 -3.07 -21.04 -19.13
C SER A 430 -2.49 -22.37 -18.61
N VAL A 431 -1.84 -23.16 -19.47
CA VAL A 431 -0.80 -24.14 -19.04
C VAL A 431 0.22 -23.47 -18.10
N GLN A 432 0.58 -22.20 -18.37
CA GLN A 432 1.45 -21.41 -17.51
C GLN A 432 0.91 -21.26 -16.07
N LYS A 433 -0.38 -21.02 -15.90
CA LYS A 433 -0.98 -20.86 -14.56
C LYS A 433 -1.00 -22.18 -13.79
N LEU A 434 -1.19 -23.31 -14.48
CA LEU A 434 -1.08 -24.63 -13.88
C LEU A 434 0.37 -24.91 -13.46
N SER A 435 1.34 -24.62 -14.34
CA SER A 435 2.76 -24.70 -14.01
C SER A 435 3.12 -23.83 -12.81
N ASP A 436 2.57 -22.62 -12.69
CA ASP A 436 2.81 -21.74 -11.54
C ASP A 436 2.22 -22.32 -10.24
N LEU A 437 1.09 -23.03 -10.30
CA LEU A 437 0.49 -23.71 -9.14
C LEU A 437 1.31 -24.93 -8.70
N PHE A 438 1.80 -25.73 -9.64
CA PHE A 438 2.68 -26.86 -9.33
C PHE A 438 4.01 -26.36 -8.76
N ALA A 439 4.57 -25.28 -9.33
CA ALA A 439 5.76 -24.60 -8.82
C ALA A 439 5.58 -24.05 -7.41
N LEU A 440 4.39 -23.54 -7.07
CA LEU A 440 4.08 -23.08 -5.71
C LEU A 440 4.16 -24.24 -4.70
N ALA A 441 3.55 -25.38 -5.00
CA ALA A 441 3.56 -26.54 -4.11
C ALA A 441 4.96 -27.17 -4.00
N ALA A 442 5.66 -27.34 -5.12
CA ALA A 442 7.05 -27.83 -5.12
C ALA A 442 7.99 -26.88 -4.38
N GLY A 443 7.85 -25.57 -4.55
CA GLY A 443 8.64 -24.57 -3.84
C GLY A 443 8.41 -24.62 -2.33
N ALA A 444 7.16 -24.74 -1.88
CA ALA A 444 6.84 -24.92 -0.46
C ALA A 444 7.40 -26.24 0.10
N ALA A 445 7.41 -27.32 -0.70
CA ALA A 445 8.04 -28.57 -0.30
C ALA A 445 9.56 -28.43 -0.17
N VAL A 446 10.24 -27.69 -1.07
CA VAL A 446 11.68 -27.39 -0.95
C VAL A 446 11.96 -26.54 0.30
N GLU A 447 11.12 -25.55 0.60
CA GLU A 447 11.21 -24.73 1.83
C GLU A 447 11.08 -25.57 3.11
N ALA A 448 10.17 -26.55 3.10
CA ALA A 448 9.84 -27.38 4.26
C ALA A 448 10.82 -28.54 4.50
N LEU A 449 11.19 -29.26 3.44
CA LEU A 449 12.02 -30.48 3.51
C LEU A 449 13.52 -30.18 3.38
N GLY A 450 13.86 -29.04 2.76
CA GLY A 450 15.20 -28.74 2.29
C GLY A 450 15.53 -29.40 0.94
N PRO A 451 16.54 -28.88 0.24
CA PRO A 451 16.83 -29.28 -1.14
C PRO A 451 17.32 -30.72 -1.27
N ARG A 452 18.03 -31.26 -0.27
CA ARG A 452 18.59 -32.61 -0.31
C ARG A 452 17.49 -33.68 -0.19
N ALA A 453 16.63 -33.55 0.82
CA ALA A 453 15.52 -34.46 1.03
C ALA A 453 14.52 -34.42 -0.14
N PHE A 454 14.29 -33.24 -0.73
CA PHE A 454 13.47 -33.12 -1.94
C PHE A 454 14.05 -33.94 -3.10
N LEU A 455 15.35 -33.84 -3.38
CA LEU A 455 15.98 -34.56 -4.50
C LEU A 455 16.04 -36.08 -4.32
N GLU A 456 15.97 -36.57 -3.08
CA GLU A 456 15.83 -38.01 -2.82
C GLU A 456 14.47 -38.55 -3.26
N VAL A 457 13.41 -37.72 -3.18
CA VAL A 457 12.05 -38.07 -3.62
C VAL A 457 11.88 -37.79 -5.12
N ILE A 458 12.35 -36.63 -5.59
CA ILE A 458 12.29 -36.22 -7.00
C ILE A 458 13.69 -35.89 -7.51
N PRO A 459 14.40 -36.88 -8.08
CA PRO A 459 15.71 -36.66 -8.69
C PRO A 459 15.61 -35.70 -9.89
N ILE A 460 16.48 -34.68 -9.97
CA ILE A 460 16.54 -33.77 -11.13
C ILE A 460 17.37 -34.41 -12.27
N ASP A 461 18.27 -35.33 -11.93
CA ASP A 461 19.07 -36.11 -12.86
C ASP A 461 18.29 -37.28 -13.45
N HIS A 462 18.72 -37.74 -14.63
CA HIS A 462 18.13 -38.87 -15.33
C HIS A 462 19.25 -39.77 -15.90
N PRO A 463 19.04 -41.08 -16.13
CA PRO A 463 20.10 -41.97 -16.60
C PRO A 463 20.75 -41.55 -17.93
N THR A 464 20.02 -40.79 -18.75
CA THR A 464 20.48 -40.32 -20.07
C THR A 464 20.83 -38.83 -20.10
N GLU A 465 20.43 -38.04 -19.09
CA GLU A 465 20.56 -36.58 -19.08
C GLU A 465 21.07 -36.08 -17.73
N ILE A 466 22.01 -35.13 -17.76
CA ILE A 466 22.58 -34.55 -16.53
C ILE A 466 21.51 -33.82 -15.70
N VAL A 467 20.61 -33.11 -16.39
CA VAL A 467 19.38 -32.54 -15.84
C VAL A 467 18.28 -32.92 -16.82
N SER A 468 17.24 -33.59 -16.34
CA SER A 468 16.10 -33.97 -17.18
C SER A 468 15.46 -32.73 -17.81
N GLU A 469 15.25 -32.73 -19.13
CA GLU A 469 14.55 -31.64 -19.81
C GLU A 469 13.15 -31.41 -19.23
N GLN A 470 12.47 -32.47 -18.78
CA GLN A 470 11.14 -32.41 -18.16
C GLN A 470 11.15 -31.82 -16.74
N ARG A 471 12.30 -31.82 -16.05
CA ARG A 471 12.44 -31.32 -14.67
C ARG A 471 13.23 -30.03 -14.56
N ALA A 472 13.70 -29.48 -15.67
CA ALA A 472 14.48 -28.24 -15.70
C ALA A 472 13.71 -27.02 -15.10
N TRP A 473 12.37 -27.06 -15.08
CA TRP A 473 11.52 -26.05 -14.45
C TRP A 473 11.69 -25.99 -12.92
N LEU A 474 12.19 -27.05 -12.28
CA LEU A 474 12.50 -27.07 -10.85
C LEU A 474 13.68 -26.15 -10.52
N LEU A 475 14.61 -25.87 -11.44
CA LEU A 475 15.77 -25.02 -11.15
C LEU A 475 15.36 -23.58 -10.74
N PRO A 476 14.50 -22.87 -11.49
CA PRO A 476 13.91 -21.61 -11.00
C PRO A 476 13.16 -21.75 -9.67
N VAL A 477 12.43 -22.85 -9.44
CA VAL A 477 11.69 -23.09 -8.20
C VAL A 477 12.63 -23.22 -7.01
N PHE A 478 13.70 -24.02 -7.13
CA PHE A 478 14.76 -24.12 -6.13
C PHE A 478 15.41 -22.77 -5.88
N ARG A 479 15.69 -21.98 -6.93
CA ARG A 479 16.30 -20.65 -6.77
C ARG A 479 15.44 -19.75 -5.88
N ASP A 480 14.13 -19.77 -6.10
CA ASP A 480 13.22 -18.86 -5.41
C ASP A 480 12.87 -19.40 -4.01
N ALA A 481 12.60 -20.70 -3.87
CA ALA A 481 12.34 -21.39 -2.60
C ALA A 481 13.52 -21.32 -1.63
N LEU A 482 14.76 -21.55 -2.10
CA LEU A 482 15.96 -21.46 -1.24
C LEU A 482 16.25 -20.03 -0.77
N ARG A 483 15.70 -19.02 -1.46
CA ARG A 483 15.83 -17.62 -1.02
C ARG A 483 14.81 -17.26 0.06
N SER A 484 13.62 -17.85 0.02
CA SER A 484 12.55 -17.63 1.01
C SER A 484 12.61 -18.60 2.20
N ALA A 485 13.32 -19.72 2.07
CA ALA A 485 13.47 -20.72 3.12
C ALA A 485 14.07 -20.10 4.38
N ARG A 486 13.35 -20.22 5.51
CA ARG A 486 13.83 -19.78 6.83
C ARG A 486 14.87 -20.74 7.41
N HIS A 487 14.78 -22.03 7.07
CA HIS A 487 15.70 -23.07 7.52
C HIS A 487 16.81 -23.32 6.49
N GLY A 488 18.01 -23.55 7.01
CA GLY A 488 19.25 -23.16 6.35
C GLY A 488 19.61 -23.90 5.07
N GLY A 489 20.02 -23.15 4.05
CA GLY A 489 20.75 -23.71 2.92
C GLY A 489 22.07 -24.33 3.37
N GLU A 490 22.52 -25.37 2.68
CA GLU A 490 23.81 -26.00 2.94
C GLU A 490 24.77 -25.69 1.78
N LEU A 491 25.91 -25.08 2.08
CA LEU A 491 27.01 -24.97 1.12
C LEU A 491 27.50 -26.36 0.71
N GLY A 492 27.45 -27.35 1.61
CA GLY A 492 27.66 -28.76 1.32
C GLY A 492 26.78 -29.25 0.18
N PHE A 493 25.48 -28.95 0.19
CA PHE A 493 24.58 -29.29 -0.91
C PHE A 493 25.04 -28.70 -2.26
N PHE A 494 25.50 -27.44 -2.28
CA PHE A 494 26.04 -26.87 -3.52
C PHE A 494 27.33 -27.59 -3.96
N VAL A 495 28.22 -27.93 -3.03
CA VAL A 495 29.52 -28.57 -3.31
C VAL A 495 29.36 -30.02 -3.77
N ASP A 496 28.45 -30.77 -3.15
CA ASP A 496 28.35 -32.22 -3.33
C ASP A 496 27.35 -32.61 -4.42
N VAL A 497 26.34 -31.78 -4.70
CA VAL A 497 25.28 -32.08 -5.69
C VAL A 497 25.33 -31.11 -6.87
N ILE A 498 25.14 -29.82 -6.64
CA ILE A 498 24.95 -28.83 -7.71
C ILE A 498 26.23 -28.60 -8.53
N LEU A 499 27.38 -28.47 -7.87
CA LEU A 499 28.65 -28.18 -8.52
C LEU A 499 29.15 -29.34 -9.40
N PRO A 500 29.06 -30.63 -8.99
CA PRO A 500 29.32 -31.76 -9.88
C PRO A 500 28.42 -31.77 -11.11
N MET A 501 27.11 -31.50 -10.97
CA MET A 501 26.20 -31.39 -12.09
C MET A 501 26.59 -30.25 -13.05
N ALA A 502 26.92 -29.07 -12.51
CA ALA A 502 27.37 -27.95 -13.32
C ALA A 502 28.67 -28.26 -14.09
N ARG A 503 29.62 -28.97 -13.46
CA ARG A 503 30.86 -29.44 -14.10
C ARG A 503 30.60 -30.49 -15.17
N ALA A 504 29.65 -31.40 -14.94
CA ALA A 504 29.24 -32.38 -15.94
C ALA A 504 28.63 -31.68 -17.17
N CYS A 505 27.78 -30.66 -16.96
CA CYS A 505 27.25 -29.85 -18.06
C CYS A 505 28.40 -29.17 -18.83
N GLU A 506 29.36 -28.56 -18.14
CA GLU A 506 30.55 -27.96 -18.79
C GLU A 506 31.43 -28.96 -19.53
N ALA A 507 31.55 -30.20 -19.04
CA ALA A 507 32.27 -31.27 -19.71
C ALA A 507 31.55 -31.69 -21.00
N GLY A 508 30.22 -31.85 -20.93
CA GLY A 508 29.38 -32.16 -22.09
C GLY A 508 29.41 -31.07 -23.18
N VAL A 509 29.56 -29.80 -22.81
CA VAL A 509 29.78 -28.69 -23.78
C VAL A 509 31.06 -28.87 -24.59
N ARG A 510 32.07 -29.56 -24.03
CA ARG A 510 33.39 -29.76 -24.66
C ARG A 510 33.49 -31.07 -25.42
N GLU A 511 32.47 -31.94 -25.37
CA GLU A 511 32.53 -33.18 -26.12
C GLU A 511 32.48 -32.91 -27.63
N PRO A 512 33.35 -33.56 -28.43
CA PRO A 512 33.39 -33.36 -29.87
C PRO A 512 32.13 -33.89 -30.59
N SER A 513 31.36 -34.76 -29.93
CA SER A 513 30.07 -35.30 -30.37
C SER A 513 28.91 -34.32 -30.20
N ALA A 514 29.06 -33.25 -29.41
CA ALA A 514 27.98 -32.35 -29.05
C ALA A 514 27.61 -31.41 -30.20
N THR A 515 26.33 -31.39 -30.57
CA THR A 515 25.82 -30.41 -31.53
C THR A 515 25.86 -28.99 -30.94
N PRO A 516 25.96 -27.92 -31.75
CA PRO A 516 25.92 -26.54 -31.25
C PRO A 516 24.68 -26.22 -30.39
N LEU A 517 23.54 -26.86 -30.69
CA LEU A 517 22.32 -26.72 -29.92
C LEU A 517 22.43 -27.39 -28.54
N GLN A 518 22.95 -28.61 -28.47
CA GLN A 518 23.19 -29.33 -27.21
C GLN A 518 24.22 -28.60 -26.34
N ALA A 519 25.32 -28.13 -26.93
CA ALA A 519 26.32 -27.33 -26.24
C ALA A 519 25.70 -26.04 -25.64
N LYS A 520 24.83 -25.36 -26.39
CA LYS A 520 24.13 -24.17 -25.87
C LYS A 520 23.15 -24.51 -24.74
N LYS A 521 22.39 -25.61 -24.85
CA LYS A 521 21.49 -26.11 -23.80
C LYS A 521 22.26 -26.41 -22.50
N LEU A 522 23.34 -27.19 -22.60
CA LEU A 522 24.20 -27.53 -21.45
C LEU A 522 24.85 -26.29 -20.82
N GLN A 523 25.26 -25.32 -21.64
CA GLN A 523 25.75 -24.02 -21.15
C GLN A 523 24.67 -23.25 -20.39
N THR A 524 23.43 -23.20 -20.88
CA THR A 524 22.32 -22.56 -20.16
C THR A 524 22.02 -23.28 -18.84
N CYS A 525 21.99 -24.61 -18.86
CA CYS A 525 21.79 -25.44 -17.66
C CYS A 525 22.88 -25.18 -16.60
N ALA A 526 24.16 -25.16 -17.02
CA ALA A 526 25.27 -24.81 -16.12
C ALA A 526 25.07 -23.44 -15.45
N MET A 527 24.63 -22.42 -16.20
CA MET A 527 24.34 -21.10 -15.63
C MET A 527 23.15 -21.09 -14.69
N GLN A 528 22.11 -21.87 -14.97
CA GLN A 528 20.96 -22.03 -14.06
C GLN A 528 21.37 -22.71 -12.76
N LEU A 529 22.19 -23.76 -12.80
CA LEU A 529 22.73 -24.42 -11.62
C LEU A 529 23.59 -23.47 -10.78
N TRP A 530 24.48 -22.70 -11.42
CA TRP A 530 25.25 -21.66 -10.72
C TRP A 530 24.36 -20.56 -10.13
N SER A 531 23.23 -20.24 -10.76
CA SER A 531 22.29 -19.23 -10.25
C SER A 531 21.60 -19.60 -8.94
N LEU A 532 21.69 -20.86 -8.51
CA LEU A 532 21.23 -21.32 -7.19
C LEU A 532 22.18 -20.88 -6.06
N PHE A 533 23.47 -20.66 -6.37
CA PHE A 533 24.49 -20.34 -5.37
C PHE A 533 24.12 -19.15 -4.46
N PRO A 534 23.65 -17.99 -4.98
CA PRO A 534 23.26 -16.87 -4.13
C PRO A 534 22.10 -17.18 -3.20
N SER A 535 21.12 -17.97 -3.66
CA SER A 535 19.97 -18.37 -2.85
C SER A 535 20.40 -19.29 -1.71
N ILE A 536 21.28 -20.27 -1.99
CA ILE A 536 21.84 -21.16 -0.97
C ILE A 536 22.63 -20.36 0.07
N CYS A 537 23.38 -19.35 -0.36
CA CYS A 537 24.15 -18.48 0.53
C CYS A 537 23.28 -17.59 1.44
N ALA A 538 22.03 -17.29 1.08
CA ALA A 538 21.17 -16.41 1.86
C ALA A 538 20.93 -16.93 3.28
N HIS A 539 20.76 -18.25 3.41
CA HIS A 539 20.52 -18.93 4.68
C HIS A 539 21.55 -20.05 4.95
N ALA A 540 22.78 -19.92 4.47
CA ALA A 540 23.84 -20.92 4.68
C ALA A 540 24.12 -21.22 6.18
N VAL A 541 24.04 -22.48 6.60
CA VAL A 541 24.28 -22.90 8.01
C VAL A 541 25.69 -23.47 8.26
N ASP A 542 26.41 -23.88 7.23
CA ASP A 542 27.67 -24.64 7.31
C ASP A 542 28.87 -23.85 6.75
N VAL A 543 28.88 -22.52 6.94
CA VAL A 543 29.92 -21.62 6.42
C VAL A 543 31.30 -21.96 6.98
N ASP A 544 31.41 -22.17 8.29
CA ASP A 544 32.63 -22.57 8.99
C ASP A 544 33.28 -23.85 8.43
N THR A 545 32.47 -24.84 8.04
CA THR A 545 32.96 -26.16 7.60
C THR A 545 33.16 -26.26 6.09
N HIS A 546 32.28 -25.68 5.27
CA HIS A 546 32.25 -25.92 3.82
C HIS A 546 32.78 -24.77 2.96
N PHE A 547 32.84 -23.52 3.46
CA PHE A 547 33.33 -22.40 2.67
C PHE A 547 34.79 -22.60 2.21
N LYS A 548 35.65 -23.18 3.07
CA LYS A 548 37.05 -23.47 2.75
C LYS A 548 37.20 -24.41 1.54
N LYS A 549 36.29 -25.36 1.36
CA LYS A 549 36.33 -26.35 0.26
C LYS A 549 36.02 -25.70 -1.08
N ILE A 550 35.16 -24.67 -1.09
CA ILE A 550 34.67 -24.04 -2.32
C ILE A 550 35.36 -22.71 -2.67
N ALA A 551 35.95 -22.00 -1.71
CA ALA A 551 36.49 -20.65 -1.92
C ALA A 551 37.45 -20.52 -3.14
N LYS A 552 38.38 -21.49 -3.30
CA LYS A 552 39.29 -21.52 -4.47
C LYS A 552 38.54 -21.70 -5.78
N VAL A 553 37.49 -22.52 -5.80
CA VAL A 553 36.65 -22.77 -6.97
C VAL A 553 35.87 -21.50 -7.34
N LEU A 554 35.31 -20.79 -6.36
CA LEU A 554 34.61 -19.52 -6.57
C LEU A 554 35.53 -18.45 -7.18
N ALA A 555 36.75 -18.33 -6.65
CA ALA A 555 37.74 -17.39 -7.20
C ALA A 555 38.09 -17.71 -8.66
N SER A 556 38.24 -18.99 -9.00
CA SER A 556 38.46 -19.44 -10.38
C SER A 556 37.24 -19.21 -11.28
N ALA A 557 36.02 -19.44 -10.78
CA ALA A 557 34.78 -19.20 -11.52
C ALA A 557 34.59 -17.72 -11.87
N MET A 558 34.91 -16.79 -10.95
CA MET A 558 34.84 -15.35 -11.23
C MET A 558 35.88 -14.87 -12.25
N ALA A 559 37.00 -15.57 -12.37
CA ALA A 559 38.07 -15.29 -13.32
C ALA A 559 37.85 -15.95 -14.69
N ASP A 560 36.84 -16.82 -14.83
CA ASP A 560 36.60 -17.55 -16.07
C ASP A 560 36.00 -16.64 -17.15
N LYS A 561 36.80 -16.33 -18.17
CA LYS A 561 36.40 -15.46 -19.29
C LYS A 561 35.30 -16.08 -20.17
N ARG A 562 35.07 -17.40 -20.09
CA ARG A 562 34.03 -18.09 -20.87
C ARG A 562 32.63 -17.82 -20.32
N TYR A 563 32.53 -17.55 -19.02
CA TYR A 563 31.28 -17.30 -18.33
C TYR A 563 31.35 -16.01 -17.51
N PRO A 564 31.36 -14.84 -18.16
CA PRO A 564 31.50 -13.55 -17.46
C PRO A 564 30.35 -13.29 -16.47
N GLU A 565 29.19 -13.91 -16.66
CA GLU A 565 28.05 -13.80 -15.75
C GLU A 565 28.30 -14.47 -14.38
N LEU A 566 29.18 -15.48 -14.30
CA LEU A 566 29.53 -16.14 -13.04
C LEU A 566 30.14 -15.16 -12.03
N ARG A 567 30.87 -14.15 -12.52
CA ARG A 567 31.44 -13.11 -11.67
C ARG A 567 30.38 -12.47 -10.78
N LEU A 568 29.24 -12.08 -11.36
CA LEU A 568 28.14 -11.43 -10.64
C LEU A 568 27.37 -12.41 -9.76
N ILE A 569 27.13 -13.63 -10.26
CA ILE A 569 26.43 -14.67 -9.50
C ILE A 569 27.22 -15.00 -8.23
N VAL A 570 28.51 -15.28 -8.35
CA VAL A 570 29.37 -15.59 -7.20
C VAL A 570 29.44 -14.42 -6.23
N CYS A 571 29.65 -13.18 -6.71
CA CYS A 571 29.69 -12.00 -5.85
C CYS A 571 28.39 -11.82 -5.05
N ARG A 572 27.21 -12.01 -5.66
CA ARG A 572 25.93 -11.94 -4.94
C ARG A 572 25.80 -12.99 -3.84
N GLY A 573 26.30 -14.21 -4.07
CA GLY A 573 26.33 -15.24 -3.02
C GLY A 573 27.29 -14.89 -1.89
N LEU A 574 28.49 -14.39 -2.22
CA LEU A 574 29.44 -13.92 -1.21
C LEU A 574 28.88 -12.76 -0.38
N GLN A 575 28.20 -11.80 -1.03
CA GLN A 575 27.50 -10.72 -0.34
C GLN A 575 26.43 -11.25 0.62
N ALA A 576 25.66 -12.26 0.23
CA ALA A 576 24.63 -12.84 1.09
C ALA A 576 25.26 -13.43 2.37
N LEU A 577 26.38 -14.16 2.25
CA LEU A 577 27.12 -14.69 3.39
C LEU A 577 27.62 -13.57 4.31
N VAL A 578 28.28 -12.55 3.75
CA VAL A 578 28.82 -11.44 4.56
C VAL A 578 27.71 -10.64 5.22
N LYS A 579 26.65 -10.28 4.47
CA LYS A 579 25.49 -9.54 5.00
C LYS A 579 24.84 -10.28 6.15
N ARG A 580 24.66 -11.60 6.04
CA ARG A 580 24.12 -12.42 7.14
C ARG A 580 25.02 -12.35 8.38
N THR A 581 26.32 -12.60 8.24
CA THR A 581 27.24 -12.55 9.39
C THR A 581 27.39 -11.15 10.01
N ARG A 582 27.11 -10.08 9.25
CA ARG A 582 27.06 -8.70 9.75
C ARG A 582 25.74 -8.43 10.48
N ALA A 583 24.60 -8.85 9.92
CA ALA A 583 23.29 -8.70 10.56
C ALA A 583 23.21 -9.45 11.90
N LEU A 584 23.71 -10.69 11.94
CA LEU A 584 23.78 -11.48 13.18
C LEU A 584 24.71 -10.86 14.23
N LEU A 585 25.79 -10.18 13.81
CA LEU A 585 26.66 -9.48 14.74
C LEU A 585 25.97 -8.23 15.32
N GLN A 586 25.20 -7.51 14.50
CA GLN A 586 24.44 -6.35 14.95
C GLN A 586 23.29 -6.73 15.90
N SER A 587 22.62 -7.87 15.68
CA SER A 587 21.60 -8.36 16.61
C SER A 587 22.21 -8.76 17.95
N VAL A 588 23.38 -9.40 17.95
CA VAL A 588 24.14 -9.69 19.18
C VAL A 588 24.53 -8.40 19.90
N ALA A 589 25.09 -7.41 19.20
CA ALA A 589 25.46 -6.13 19.80
C ALA A 589 24.26 -5.37 20.40
N ARG A 590 23.08 -5.44 19.76
CA ARG A 590 21.84 -4.84 20.30
C ARG A 590 21.36 -5.53 21.58
N ARG A 591 21.42 -6.86 21.66
CA ARG A 591 21.08 -7.61 22.89
C ARG A 591 21.93 -7.14 24.06
N TYR A 592 23.24 -7.02 23.87
CA TYR A 592 24.13 -6.50 24.90
C TYR A 592 23.82 -5.04 25.28
N HIS A 593 23.47 -4.19 24.31
CA HIS A 593 23.13 -2.79 24.61
C HIS A 593 21.86 -2.67 25.47
N VAL A 594 20.82 -3.45 25.17
CA VAL A 594 19.57 -3.51 25.95
C VAL A 594 19.83 -4.06 27.36
N GLU A 595 20.64 -5.12 27.50
CA GLU A 595 21.00 -5.68 28.81
C GLU A 595 21.89 -4.74 29.64
N THR A 596 22.66 -3.83 29.02
CA THR A 596 23.49 -2.85 29.74
C THR A 596 22.80 -1.51 30.05
N ASP A 597 21.83 -1.08 29.23
CA ASP A 597 21.07 0.17 29.47
C ASP A 597 19.88 -0.01 30.43
N ASP A 598 19.48 -1.25 30.75
CA ASP A 598 18.53 -1.57 31.84
C ASP A 598 19.06 -1.18 33.24
N ALA A 599 20.26 -0.59 33.33
CA ALA A 599 20.79 0.02 34.55
C ALA A 599 20.55 1.54 34.66
N LEU A 600 20.41 2.32 33.58
CA LEU A 600 20.26 3.78 33.65
C LEU A 600 19.59 4.41 32.40
N VAL A 601 18.38 4.95 32.62
CA VAL A 601 17.64 5.98 31.84
C VAL A 601 16.59 5.47 30.83
N GLU A 602 15.32 5.60 31.24
CA GLU A 602 14.16 5.74 30.34
C GLU A 602 14.32 7.03 29.52
N ASP A 603 14.48 6.91 28.20
CA ASP A 603 14.12 7.96 27.25
C ASP A 603 13.69 7.34 25.91
N ASP A 604 12.56 7.84 25.41
CA ASP A 604 11.76 7.36 24.28
C ASP A 604 12.58 7.03 23.01
N ILE A 605 12.57 5.75 22.59
CA ILE A 605 12.84 5.35 21.21
C ILE A 605 11.59 4.68 20.65
N GLU A 606 11.03 5.31 19.62
CA GLU A 606 9.85 4.88 18.86
C GLU A 606 9.96 3.41 18.43
N GLU A 607 9.06 2.58 18.97
CA GLU A 607 8.78 1.22 18.47
C GLU A 607 8.24 1.29 17.04
N GLY A 608 9.04 0.79 16.10
CA GLY A 608 8.65 0.58 14.71
C GLY A 608 8.38 -0.89 14.45
N ASP A 609 7.09 -1.19 14.21
CA ASP A 609 6.49 -2.43 13.68
C ASP A 609 6.85 -3.76 14.37
N ASP A 610 5.87 -4.26 15.13
CA ASP A 610 5.74 -5.63 15.63
C ASP A 610 5.82 -6.67 14.48
N ASP A 611 7.00 -7.24 14.28
CA ASP A 611 7.13 -8.64 13.90
C ASP A 611 7.77 -9.34 15.12
N GLU A 612 6.96 -10.06 15.90
CA GLU A 612 7.40 -11.00 16.92
C GLU A 612 8.37 -12.02 16.27
N GLN A 613 9.66 -11.71 16.28
CA GLN A 613 10.70 -12.66 15.90
C GLN A 613 10.89 -13.61 17.08
N GLU A 614 10.44 -14.86 16.93
CA GLU A 614 10.94 -15.97 17.72
C GLU A 614 12.47 -15.87 17.74
N GLU A 615 13.03 -15.57 18.91
CA GLU A 615 14.47 -15.41 19.08
C GLU A 615 15.15 -16.75 18.81
N GLU A 616 15.64 -16.95 17.58
CA GLU A 616 16.61 -17.98 17.28
C GLU A 616 17.75 -17.83 18.30
N GLN A 617 18.01 -18.88 19.09
CA GLN A 617 19.14 -18.93 20.02
C GLN A 617 20.44 -18.78 19.20
N LEU A 618 20.93 -17.55 19.10
CA LEU A 618 22.12 -17.22 18.33
C LEU A 618 23.37 -17.80 19.00
N ASP A 619 23.99 -18.81 18.38
CA ASP A 619 25.30 -19.34 18.79
C ASP A 619 26.41 -18.35 18.39
N GLU A 620 26.82 -17.50 19.33
CA GLU A 620 27.92 -16.53 19.13
C GLU A 620 29.24 -17.22 18.74
N ALA A 621 29.52 -18.40 19.30
CA ALA A 621 30.74 -19.14 18.99
C ALA A 621 30.71 -19.65 17.53
N LYS A 622 29.54 -20.06 17.04
CA LYS A 622 29.35 -20.40 15.62
C LYS A 622 29.51 -19.16 14.74
N LEU A 623 28.92 -18.03 15.09
CA LEU A 623 29.05 -16.79 14.32
C LEU A 623 30.53 -16.37 14.20
N ALA A 624 31.30 -16.48 15.29
CA ALA A 624 32.74 -16.22 15.28
C ALA A 624 33.49 -17.18 14.34
N ARG A 625 33.16 -18.48 14.35
CA ARG A 625 33.73 -19.47 13.42
C ARG A 625 33.39 -19.18 11.96
N ASP A 626 32.14 -18.83 11.67
CA ASP A 626 31.68 -18.49 10.30
C ASP A 626 32.43 -17.26 9.77
N ARG A 627 32.54 -16.19 10.58
CA ARG A 627 33.29 -14.98 10.24
C ARG A 627 34.78 -15.28 10.02
N ALA A 628 35.39 -16.10 10.89
CA ALA A 628 36.79 -16.51 10.74
C ALA A 628 37.03 -17.31 9.45
N ALA A 629 36.10 -18.18 9.07
CA ALA A 629 36.17 -18.95 7.83
C ALA A 629 36.13 -18.06 6.58
N LEU A 630 35.31 -17.00 6.58
CA LEU A 630 35.26 -16.00 5.51
C LEU A 630 36.52 -15.12 5.50
N ALA A 631 36.92 -14.59 6.67
CA ALA A 631 38.07 -13.70 6.85
C ALA A 631 39.39 -14.30 6.32
N LYS A 632 39.58 -15.62 6.51
CA LYS A 632 40.76 -16.35 6.03
C LYS A 632 41.01 -16.21 4.52
N PHE A 633 39.97 -15.91 3.73
CA PHE A 633 40.08 -15.75 2.29
C PHE A 633 40.06 -14.28 1.84
N SER A 634 39.94 -13.30 2.75
CA SER A 634 40.00 -11.87 2.40
C SER A 634 41.29 -11.51 1.65
N GLY A 635 42.44 -12.07 2.05
CA GLY A 635 43.72 -11.89 1.36
C GLY A 635 43.73 -12.32 -0.12
N ARG A 636 42.79 -13.18 -0.52
CA ARG A 636 42.63 -13.59 -1.93
C ARG A 636 41.53 -12.82 -2.64
N TYR A 637 40.40 -12.59 -1.98
CA TYR A 637 39.24 -11.93 -2.61
C TYR A 637 39.44 -10.42 -2.76
N VAL A 638 40.00 -9.72 -1.77
CA VAL A 638 40.17 -8.26 -1.82
C VAL A 638 41.04 -7.84 -3.03
N PRO A 639 42.24 -8.39 -3.26
CA PRO A 639 43.03 -8.01 -4.44
C PRO A 639 42.38 -8.43 -5.77
N LEU A 640 41.68 -9.56 -5.78
CA LEU A 640 41.00 -10.09 -6.97
C LEU A 640 39.84 -9.19 -7.38
N LEU A 641 39.02 -8.73 -6.43
CA LEU A 641 37.89 -7.83 -6.67
C LEU A 641 38.37 -6.46 -7.16
N ILE A 642 39.47 -5.94 -6.60
CA ILE A 642 40.11 -4.71 -7.10
C ILE A 642 40.54 -4.89 -8.56
N THR A 643 41.20 -6.01 -8.88
CA THR A 643 41.61 -6.30 -10.26
C THR A 643 40.41 -6.34 -11.21
N PHE A 644 39.30 -6.95 -10.80
CA PHE A 644 38.10 -6.99 -11.62
C PHE A 644 37.42 -5.63 -11.77
N LEU A 645 37.45 -4.78 -10.75
CA LEU A 645 36.97 -3.40 -10.85
C LEU A 645 37.84 -2.56 -11.80
N GLU A 646 39.15 -2.77 -11.80
CA GLU A 646 40.09 -2.13 -12.72
C GLU A 646 39.89 -2.57 -14.19
N GLU A 647 39.31 -3.75 -14.43
CA GLU A 647 38.98 -4.25 -15.78
C GLU A 647 37.67 -3.68 -16.35
N LEU A 648 36.78 -3.12 -15.51
CA LEU A 648 35.46 -2.64 -15.93
C LEU A 648 35.51 -1.23 -16.54
N ASP A 649 34.58 -0.97 -17.45
CA ASP A 649 34.32 0.37 -17.98
C ASP A 649 33.32 1.08 -17.04
N PRO A 650 33.74 2.12 -16.29
CA PRO A 650 32.90 2.75 -15.27
C PRO A 650 31.61 3.37 -15.81
N GLU A 651 31.54 3.71 -17.10
CA GLU A 651 30.34 4.30 -17.72
C GLU A 651 29.33 3.24 -18.18
N LYS A 652 29.79 2.04 -18.56
CA LYS A 652 28.92 0.99 -19.12
C LYS A 652 28.53 -0.08 -18.12
N ASP A 653 29.38 -0.34 -17.14
CA ASP A 653 29.25 -1.45 -16.19
C ASP A 653 28.92 -0.97 -14.77
N THR A 654 28.21 0.16 -14.61
CA THR A 654 27.87 0.76 -13.31
C THR A 654 27.24 -0.23 -12.32
N ASP A 655 26.20 -0.97 -12.73
CA ASP A 655 25.55 -1.99 -11.91
C ASP A 655 26.51 -3.12 -11.49
N ARG A 656 27.46 -3.49 -12.36
CA ARG A 656 28.43 -4.55 -12.09
C ARG A 656 29.52 -4.06 -11.14
N ALA A 657 29.97 -2.82 -11.34
CA ALA A 657 30.91 -2.16 -10.45
C ALA A 657 30.35 -2.06 -9.04
N GLN A 658 29.07 -1.70 -8.87
CA GLN A 658 28.44 -1.63 -7.54
C GLN A 658 28.44 -2.99 -6.85
N VAL A 659 28.07 -4.07 -7.54
CA VAL A 659 28.10 -5.42 -6.96
C VAL A 659 29.52 -5.81 -6.51
N LEU A 660 30.54 -5.45 -7.29
CA LEU A 660 31.93 -5.73 -6.90
C LEU A 660 32.38 -4.86 -5.71
N LEU A 661 32.01 -3.58 -5.67
CA LEU A 661 32.33 -2.66 -4.57
C LEU A 661 31.67 -3.11 -3.26
N ASP A 662 30.39 -3.47 -3.28
CA ASP A 662 29.67 -3.99 -2.11
C ASP A 662 30.30 -5.31 -1.61
N THR A 663 30.78 -6.16 -2.53
CA THR A 663 31.48 -7.40 -2.16
C THR A 663 32.85 -7.11 -1.55
N LEU A 664 33.56 -6.11 -2.10
CA LEU A 664 34.85 -5.65 -1.60
C LEU A 664 34.72 -5.08 -0.19
N GLU A 665 33.75 -4.18 0.04
CA GLU A 665 33.45 -3.62 1.37
C GLU A 665 33.14 -4.74 2.37
N GLY A 666 32.32 -5.72 1.95
CA GLY A 666 32.00 -6.89 2.76
C GLY A 666 33.24 -7.66 3.23
N PHE A 667 34.15 -8.01 2.31
CA PHE A 667 35.40 -8.71 2.69
C PHE A 667 36.42 -7.81 3.41
N ALA A 668 36.42 -6.51 3.14
CA ALA A 668 37.24 -5.55 3.88
C ALA A 668 36.81 -5.48 5.35
N SER A 669 35.51 -5.58 5.64
CA SER A 669 34.99 -5.66 7.01
C SER A 669 35.40 -6.91 7.80
N LEU A 670 35.90 -7.93 7.10
CA LEU A 670 36.37 -9.20 7.66
C LEU A 670 37.90 -9.33 7.60
N ALA A 671 38.58 -8.42 6.89
CA ALA A 671 40.02 -8.49 6.67
C ALA A 671 40.81 -7.96 7.87
N GLU A 672 42.08 -8.37 7.97
CA GLU A 672 43.02 -7.78 8.93
C GLU A 672 43.29 -6.31 8.56
N ALA A 673 43.38 -5.44 9.58
CA ALA A 673 43.59 -4.00 9.40
C ALA A 673 44.86 -3.68 8.59
N GLU A 674 45.92 -4.47 8.74
CA GLU A 674 47.16 -4.32 7.95
C GLU A 674 46.93 -4.55 6.45
N LEU A 675 46.15 -5.58 6.09
CA LEU A 675 45.80 -5.85 4.70
C LEU A 675 44.97 -4.71 4.09
N VAL A 676 43.97 -4.21 4.83
CA VAL A 676 43.12 -3.10 4.35
C VAL A 676 43.95 -1.83 4.20
N GLY A 677 44.77 -1.47 5.19
CA GLY A 677 45.62 -0.29 5.15
C GLY A 677 46.67 -0.33 4.04
N THR A 678 47.33 -1.47 3.82
CA THR A 678 48.29 -1.62 2.72
C THR A 678 47.62 -1.58 1.34
N THR A 679 46.42 -2.14 1.23
CA THR A 679 45.62 -2.10 0.00
C THR A 679 45.13 -0.67 -0.29
N PHE A 680 44.66 0.04 0.73
CA PHE A 680 44.23 1.42 0.64
C PHE A 680 45.36 2.33 0.15
N LYS A 681 46.57 2.22 0.73
CA LYS A 681 47.74 2.99 0.29
C LYS A 681 48.09 2.73 -1.19
N LYS A 682 47.96 1.50 -1.67
CA LYS A 682 48.16 1.15 -3.09
C LYS A 682 47.10 1.78 -4.00
N VAL A 683 45.84 1.78 -3.58
CA VAL A 683 44.74 2.46 -4.29
C VAL A 683 45.01 3.97 -4.39
N MET A 684 45.42 4.60 -3.28
CA MET A 684 45.78 6.01 -3.23
C MET A 684 47.00 6.33 -4.11
N GLN A 685 48.02 5.48 -4.13
CA GLN A 685 49.19 5.63 -5.00
C GLN A 685 48.78 5.57 -6.48
N LYS A 686 48.00 4.57 -6.89
CA LYS A 686 47.50 4.45 -8.27
C LYS A 686 46.63 5.64 -8.67
N LEU A 687 45.81 6.15 -7.76
CA LEU A 687 45.01 7.36 -7.98
C LEU A 687 45.89 8.58 -8.28
N LEU A 688 46.93 8.81 -7.47
CA LEU A 688 47.86 9.92 -7.67
C LEU A 688 48.66 9.76 -8.98
N GLU A 689 49.14 8.56 -9.29
CA GLU A 689 49.84 8.26 -10.54
C GLU A 689 48.95 8.50 -11.77
N ALA A 690 47.71 8.02 -11.75
CA ALA A 690 46.77 8.17 -12.85
C ALA A 690 46.38 9.63 -13.09
N THR A 691 46.13 10.38 -12.02
CA THR A 691 45.75 11.80 -12.11
C THR A 691 46.91 12.70 -12.52
N THR A 692 48.12 12.48 -12.01
CA THR A 692 49.31 13.26 -12.39
C THR A 692 49.70 13.01 -13.85
N GLU A 693 49.65 11.77 -14.31
CA GLU A 693 49.92 11.42 -15.71
C GLU A 693 48.83 11.99 -16.66
N ALA A 694 47.55 11.94 -16.26
CA ALA A 694 46.48 12.54 -17.05
C ALA A 694 46.69 14.04 -17.25
N LYS A 695 47.02 14.77 -16.17
CA LYS A 695 47.29 16.22 -16.22
C LYS A 695 48.51 16.55 -17.08
N ARG A 696 49.57 15.72 -17.04
CA ARG A 696 50.76 15.90 -17.90
C ARG A 696 50.43 15.78 -19.39
N ILE A 697 49.70 14.72 -19.77
CA ILE A 697 49.32 14.48 -21.17
C ILE A 697 48.43 15.61 -21.70
N GLU A 698 47.56 16.16 -20.86
CA GLU A 698 46.68 17.27 -21.24
C GLU A 698 47.44 18.59 -21.43
N ALA A 699 48.50 18.82 -20.65
CA ALA A 699 49.38 19.97 -20.82
C ALA A 699 50.19 19.91 -22.14
N ASP A 700 50.52 18.71 -22.62
CA ASP A 700 51.32 18.50 -23.84
C ASP A 700 50.52 18.70 -25.15
N GLY A 701 49.19 18.85 -25.09
CA GLY A 701 48.36 19.31 -26.21
C GLY A 701 48.26 18.41 -27.46
N ALA A 702 48.83 17.18 -27.43
CA ALA A 702 48.85 16.28 -28.57
C ALA A 702 47.50 15.54 -28.77
N SER A 703 46.80 15.80 -29.88
CA SER A 703 45.48 15.21 -30.19
C SER A 703 45.45 13.67 -30.24
N THR A 704 46.59 13.03 -30.47
CA THR A 704 46.75 11.57 -30.48
C THR A 704 46.76 10.94 -29.09
N GLN A 705 46.97 11.71 -28.02
CA GLN A 705 47.04 11.21 -26.63
C GLN A 705 45.75 11.43 -25.82
N LEU A 706 44.74 12.09 -26.39
CA LEU A 706 43.48 12.39 -25.70
C LEU A 706 42.76 11.13 -25.20
N LYS A 707 42.75 10.04 -25.98
CA LYS A 707 42.16 8.75 -25.57
C LYS A 707 42.86 8.13 -24.36
N ARG A 708 44.18 8.35 -24.24
CA ARG A 708 44.98 7.86 -23.10
C ARG A 708 44.66 8.68 -21.85
N ALA A 709 44.55 10.01 -21.97
CA ALA A 709 44.11 10.88 -20.88
C ALA A 709 42.72 10.52 -20.37
N THR A 710 41.74 10.27 -21.26
CA THR A 710 40.38 9.82 -20.86
C THR A 710 40.43 8.50 -20.09
N LYS A 711 41.21 7.53 -20.55
CA LYS A 711 41.36 6.24 -19.85
C LYS A 711 41.99 6.41 -18.46
N LEU A 712 42.97 7.31 -18.32
CA LEU A 712 43.59 7.62 -17.02
C LEU A 712 42.62 8.35 -16.06
N ARG A 713 41.72 9.20 -16.58
CA ARG A 713 40.63 9.79 -15.78
C ARG A 713 39.66 8.71 -15.28
N GLN A 714 39.27 7.77 -16.13
CA GLN A 714 38.42 6.64 -15.75
C GLN A 714 39.08 5.77 -14.66
N VAL A 715 40.39 5.49 -14.79
CA VAL A 715 41.15 4.81 -13.74
C VAL A 715 41.11 5.59 -12.43
N SER A 716 41.34 6.91 -12.49
CA SER A 716 41.26 7.78 -11.31
C SER A 716 39.89 7.72 -10.62
N HIS A 717 38.80 7.75 -11.39
CA HIS A 717 37.44 7.63 -10.86
C HIS A 717 37.19 6.27 -10.19
N ALA A 718 37.66 5.18 -10.81
CA ALA A 718 37.56 3.84 -10.24
C ALA A 718 38.38 3.70 -8.94
N GLN A 719 39.59 4.24 -8.88
CA GLN A 719 40.41 4.23 -7.66
C GLN A 719 39.77 5.07 -6.54
N MET A 720 39.08 6.18 -6.86
CA MET A 720 38.30 6.92 -5.86
C MET A 720 37.14 6.08 -5.30
N ALA A 721 36.40 5.37 -6.16
CA ALA A 721 35.33 4.47 -5.70
C ALA A 721 35.87 3.32 -4.83
N LEU A 722 37.04 2.77 -5.17
CA LEU A 722 37.74 1.77 -4.35
C LEU A 722 38.14 2.34 -2.98
N ALA A 723 38.65 3.57 -2.93
CA ALA A 723 39.00 4.22 -1.67
C ALA A 723 37.76 4.39 -0.77
N LEU A 724 36.60 4.77 -1.34
CA LEU A 724 35.34 4.87 -0.60
C LEU A 724 34.88 3.52 -0.04
N ALA A 725 34.96 2.43 -0.82
CA ALA A 725 34.55 1.10 -0.37
C ALA A 725 35.43 0.54 0.77
N LEU A 726 36.66 1.03 0.92
CA LEU A 726 37.57 0.65 1.99
C LEU A 726 37.51 1.60 3.20
N LEU A 727 36.86 2.77 3.05
CA LEU A 727 36.95 3.88 4.00
C LEU A 727 36.43 3.51 5.40
N ALA A 728 35.39 2.70 5.52
CA ALA A 728 34.84 2.28 6.83
C ALA A 728 35.80 1.41 7.65
N HIS A 729 36.89 0.92 7.05
CA HIS A 729 37.78 -0.09 7.63
C HIS A 729 39.25 0.35 7.65
N VAL A 730 39.52 1.64 7.44
CA VAL A 730 40.87 2.22 7.56
C VAL A 730 41.03 3.00 8.87
N ASP A 731 42.26 3.16 9.31
CA ASP A 731 42.67 3.96 10.47
C ASP A 731 42.74 5.46 10.14
N ASP A 732 42.73 6.30 11.19
CA ASP A 732 42.75 7.77 11.10
C ASP A 732 43.92 8.30 10.26
N VAL A 733 45.07 7.61 10.27
CA VAL A 733 46.26 7.99 9.47
C VAL A 733 45.95 7.91 7.96
N ASN A 734 45.25 6.85 7.54
CA ASN A 734 44.86 6.68 6.14
C ASN A 734 43.66 7.58 5.77
N VAL A 735 42.78 7.91 6.71
CA VAL A 735 41.72 8.93 6.52
C VAL A 735 42.35 10.31 6.25
N ALA A 736 43.34 10.71 7.05
CA ALA A 736 44.07 11.95 6.83
C ALA A 736 44.83 11.96 5.48
N LEU A 737 45.38 10.82 5.07
CA LEU A 737 45.98 10.67 3.73
C LEU A 737 44.95 10.89 2.62
N LEU A 738 43.74 10.31 2.74
CA LEU A 738 42.66 10.52 1.77
C LEU A 738 42.30 12.00 1.68
N TYR A 739 42.10 12.67 2.81
CA TYR A 739 41.79 14.10 2.86
C TYR A 739 42.84 14.94 2.12
N ARG A 740 44.13 14.66 2.37
CA ARG A 740 45.25 15.35 1.69
C ARG A 740 45.24 15.15 0.17
N VAL A 741 44.84 13.96 -0.29
CA VAL A 741 44.76 13.66 -1.73
C VAL A 741 43.52 14.29 -2.37
N ILE A 742 42.38 14.34 -1.68
CA ILE A 742 41.15 14.89 -2.26
C ILE A 742 41.07 16.41 -2.25
N LYS A 743 41.73 17.07 -1.28
CA LYS A 743 41.69 18.52 -1.09
C LYS A 743 41.96 19.33 -2.37
N PRO A 744 42.98 19.01 -3.20
CA PRO A 744 43.22 19.73 -4.46
C PRO A 744 42.06 19.65 -5.47
N TYR A 745 41.30 18.55 -5.49
CA TYR A 745 40.19 18.37 -6.42
C TYR A 745 38.92 19.13 -6.00
N LEU A 746 38.85 19.61 -4.75
CA LEU A 746 37.76 20.49 -4.32
C LEU A 746 37.85 21.84 -5.05
N LEU A 747 39.08 22.29 -5.32
CA LEU A 747 39.41 23.56 -5.98
C LEU A 747 39.50 23.44 -7.51
N ASP A 748 39.40 22.23 -8.07
CA ASP A 748 39.57 21.93 -9.49
C ASP A 748 38.19 21.76 -10.16
N ASP A 749 37.82 22.69 -11.05
CA ASP A 749 36.56 22.67 -11.80
C ASP A 749 36.69 21.96 -13.17
N THR A 750 37.87 21.46 -13.53
CA THR A 750 38.13 20.84 -14.84
C THR A 750 37.52 19.44 -14.98
N ASP A 751 37.32 18.73 -13.87
CA ASP A 751 36.67 17.41 -13.80
C ASP A 751 35.58 17.41 -12.73
N ALA A 752 34.37 17.83 -13.13
CA ALA A 752 33.20 17.89 -12.26
C ALA A 752 32.84 16.51 -11.65
N ALA A 753 33.11 15.40 -12.33
CA ALA A 753 32.83 14.07 -11.83
C ALA A 753 33.81 13.68 -10.70
N MET A 754 35.09 14.01 -10.86
CA MET A 754 36.09 13.84 -9.81
C MET A 754 35.83 14.77 -8.62
N GLN A 755 35.45 16.02 -8.86
CA GLN A 755 35.08 16.97 -7.80
C GLN A 755 33.88 16.46 -7.00
N LYS A 756 32.81 16.00 -7.67
CA LYS A 756 31.64 15.39 -7.01
C LYS A 756 32.03 14.18 -6.15
N ARG A 757 32.87 13.28 -6.65
CA ARG A 757 33.35 12.11 -5.88
C ARG A 757 34.25 12.52 -4.71
N SER A 758 35.01 13.59 -4.84
CA SER A 758 35.85 14.14 -3.76
C SER A 758 35.00 14.71 -2.62
N TYR A 759 33.93 15.46 -2.94
CA TYR A 759 32.95 15.86 -1.92
C TYR A 759 32.20 14.65 -1.33
N ALA A 760 31.90 13.63 -2.13
CA ALA A 760 31.31 12.39 -1.61
C ALA A 760 32.24 11.66 -0.64
N ALA A 761 33.55 11.67 -0.91
CA ALA A 761 34.55 11.16 0.01
C ALA A 761 34.59 11.94 1.31
N LEU A 762 34.54 13.28 1.26
CA LEU A 762 34.45 14.09 2.48
C LEU A 762 33.19 13.77 3.29
N VAL A 763 32.03 13.64 2.65
CA VAL A 763 30.80 13.25 3.36
C VAL A 763 30.99 11.89 4.03
N ALA A 764 31.54 10.91 3.31
CA ALA A 764 31.78 9.58 3.87
C ALA A 764 32.82 9.59 5.02
N VAL A 765 33.84 10.45 4.95
CA VAL A 765 34.79 10.68 6.06
C VAL A 765 34.05 11.24 7.27
N CYS A 766 33.21 12.26 7.09
CA CYS A 766 32.45 12.84 8.18
C CYS A 766 31.41 11.87 8.79
N ASP A 767 30.81 11.01 7.98
CA ASP A 767 29.81 10.01 8.42
C ASP A 767 30.45 8.82 9.17
N LEU A 768 31.61 8.33 8.71
CA LEU A 768 32.25 7.11 9.22
C LEU A 768 33.34 7.35 10.26
N HIS A 769 33.96 8.54 10.25
CA HIS A 769 35.11 8.90 11.10
C HIS A 769 34.86 10.25 11.78
N PRO A 770 33.95 10.33 12.78
CA PRO A 770 33.61 11.59 13.44
C PRO A 770 34.80 12.23 14.19
N THR A 771 35.82 11.43 14.54
CA THR A 771 37.10 11.89 15.09
C THR A 771 37.82 12.87 14.17
N PHE A 772 37.62 12.77 12.84
CA PHE A 772 38.26 13.66 11.86
C PHE A 772 37.90 15.13 12.07
N LEU A 773 36.63 15.45 12.35
CA LEU A 773 36.17 16.83 12.61
C LEU A 773 36.35 17.25 14.08
N SER A 774 36.73 16.32 14.96
CA SER A 774 37.00 16.62 16.37
C SER A 774 38.36 17.31 16.54
N GLU A 775 39.31 17.06 15.63
CA GLU A 775 40.62 17.73 15.64
C GLU A 775 40.51 19.16 15.11
N GLU A 776 40.89 20.14 15.94
CA GLU A 776 40.79 21.57 15.60
C GLU A 776 41.58 21.94 14.34
N SER A 777 42.74 21.31 14.14
CA SER A 777 43.61 21.56 12.98
C SER A 777 42.92 21.17 11.65
N GLN A 778 42.27 20.00 11.62
CA GLN A 778 41.56 19.47 10.46
C GLN A 778 40.27 20.24 10.21
N LEU A 779 39.56 20.60 11.27
CA LEU A 779 38.34 21.38 11.18
C LEU A 779 38.61 22.77 10.56
N GLN A 780 39.64 23.47 11.03
CA GLN A 780 40.05 24.76 10.49
C GLN A 780 40.52 24.64 9.03
N ASP A 781 41.30 23.61 8.71
CA ASP A 781 41.79 23.40 7.35
C ASP A 781 40.66 23.05 6.35
N LEU A 782 39.71 22.21 6.76
CA LEU A 782 38.53 21.88 5.97
C LEU A 782 37.63 23.09 5.78
N THR A 783 37.41 23.89 6.83
CA THR A 783 36.64 25.13 6.74
C THR A 783 37.22 26.05 5.69
N ARG A 784 38.54 26.27 5.73
CA ARG A 784 39.24 27.09 4.73
C ARG A 784 39.09 26.53 3.31
N ALA A 785 39.32 25.23 3.13
CA ALA A 785 39.22 24.57 1.82
C ALA A 785 37.80 24.65 1.22
N ILE A 786 36.77 24.51 2.04
CA ILE A 786 35.37 24.62 1.60
C ILE A 786 35.02 26.07 1.24
N CYS A 787 35.49 27.06 2.01
CA CYS A 787 35.31 28.47 1.67
C CYS A 787 35.99 28.84 0.35
N GLU A 788 37.23 28.39 0.13
CA GLU A 788 37.99 28.65 -1.11
C GLU A 788 37.35 28.01 -2.35
N SER A 789 36.68 26.87 -2.18
CA SER A 789 36.04 26.12 -3.29
C SER A 789 34.63 26.61 -3.66
N LEU A 790 34.13 27.69 -3.06
CA LEU A 790 32.80 28.24 -3.35
C LEU A 790 32.64 28.59 -4.84
N LEU A 791 33.64 29.24 -5.44
CA LEU A 791 33.58 29.72 -6.82
C LEU A 791 33.89 28.64 -7.86
N THR A 792 34.50 27.53 -7.45
CA THR A 792 34.89 26.42 -8.33
C THR A 792 33.96 25.21 -8.23
N CYS A 793 32.94 25.25 -7.35
CA CYS A 793 32.00 24.16 -7.19
C CYS A 793 31.09 23.99 -8.42
N SER A 794 31.24 22.87 -9.12
CA SER A 794 30.36 22.46 -10.21
C SER A 794 28.93 22.17 -9.72
N VAL A 795 27.95 22.33 -10.62
CA VAL A 795 26.52 22.11 -10.31
C VAL A 795 26.25 20.70 -9.80
N SER A 796 26.91 19.69 -10.37
CA SER A 796 26.75 18.28 -9.98
C SER A 796 27.35 17.94 -8.61
N ALA A 797 28.29 18.77 -8.11
CA ALA A 797 28.92 18.60 -6.81
C ALA A 797 28.18 19.31 -5.66
N LYS A 798 27.32 20.31 -5.96
CA LYS A 798 26.63 21.15 -4.97
C LYS A 798 25.93 20.36 -3.88
N LYS A 799 25.19 19.29 -4.25
CA LYS A 799 24.51 18.43 -3.26
C LYS A 799 25.47 17.88 -2.21
N MET A 800 26.60 17.31 -2.66
CA MET A 800 27.57 16.69 -1.75
C MET A 800 28.30 17.76 -0.94
N ARG A 801 28.62 18.90 -1.54
CA ARG A 801 29.18 20.07 -0.85
C ARG A 801 28.28 20.57 0.30
N LEU A 802 26.97 20.74 0.04
CA LEU A 802 25.99 21.16 1.06
C LEU A 802 25.91 20.16 2.23
N ARG A 803 26.04 18.86 1.94
CA ARG A 803 26.12 17.84 3.00
C ARG A 803 27.39 17.99 3.85
N VAL A 804 28.55 18.18 3.23
CA VAL A 804 29.80 18.43 3.99
C VAL A 804 29.66 19.65 4.88
N LEU A 805 29.08 20.74 4.35
CA LEU A 805 28.78 21.96 5.12
C LEU A 805 27.85 21.67 6.31
N ALA A 806 26.84 20.82 6.14
CA ALA A 806 25.96 20.44 7.25
C ALA A 806 26.71 19.67 8.36
N HIS A 807 27.64 18.78 7.99
CA HIS A 807 28.51 18.12 8.98
C HIS A 807 29.44 19.11 9.66
N LEU A 808 30.01 20.06 8.91
CA LEU A 808 30.89 21.10 9.45
C LEU A 808 30.17 21.97 10.48
N ILE A 809 28.96 22.42 10.16
CA ILE A 809 28.14 23.24 11.06
C ILE A 809 27.76 22.48 12.35
N ARG A 810 27.41 21.19 12.24
CA ARG A 810 27.14 20.35 13.42
C ARG A 810 28.40 20.12 14.27
N ALA A 811 29.56 19.93 13.65
CA ALA A 811 30.82 19.79 14.36
C ALA A 811 31.20 21.09 15.09
N LEU A 812 31.02 22.25 14.44
CA LEU A 812 31.21 23.56 15.08
C LEU A 812 30.26 23.75 16.27
N GLN A 813 28.99 23.33 16.13
CA GLN A 813 28.02 23.40 17.23
C GLN A 813 28.44 22.57 18.45
N ALA A 814 29.07 21.41 18.24
CA ALA A 814 29.56 20.54 19.31
C ALA A 814 30.80 21.10 20.02
N GLN A 815 31.57 21.97 19.38
CA GLN A 815 32.75 22.61 19.98
C GLN A 815 32.37 23.85 20.79
N PRO A 816 33.11 24.18 21.88
CA PRO A 816 32.88 25.39 22.65
C PRO A 816 33.04 26.64 21.77
N ALA A 817 32.33 27.72 22.14
CA ALA A 817 32.37 28.97 21.40
C ALA A 817 33.78 29.58 21.45
N THR A 818 34.57 29.33 20.42
CA THR A 818 35.87 29.97 20.20
C THR A 818 35.68 31.23 19.38
N ASP A 819 36.38 32.32 19.72
CA ASP A 819 36.41 33.58 18.98
C ASP A 819 37.21 33.47 17.65
N GLY A 820 37.12 32.30 16.99
CA GLY A 820 37.93 31.89 15.85
C GLY A 820 37.46 32.48 14.52
N LEU A 821 38.40 32.69 13.59
CA LEU A 821 38.15 33.19 12.23
C LEU A 821 37.10 32.37 11.46
N ALA A 822 36.97 31.07 11.75
CA ALA A 822 36.07 30.17 11.06
C ALA A 822 34.60 30.64 11.09
N GLU A 823 34.04 31.00 12.25
CA GLU A 823 32.64 31.41 12.33
C GLU A 823 32.39 32.77 11.67
N LYS A 824 33.35 33.70 11.78
CA LYS A 824 33.28 35.05 11.21
C LYS A 824 33.38 35.05 9.68
N GLU A 825 34.15 34.14 9.09
CA GLU A 825 34.26 33.98 7.64
C GLU A 825 33.20 33.07 7.04
N LEU A 826 32.82 31.99 7.74
CA LEU A 826 31.93 30.95 7.21
C LEU A 826 30.49 31.45 7.15
N VAL A 827 29.94 31.98 8.24
CA VAL A 827 28.50 32.31 8.35
C VAL A 827 28.04 33.30 7.26
N PRO A 828 28.67 34.47 7.04
CA PRO A 828 28.20 35.42 6.03
C PRO A 828 28.32 34.91 4.59
N ASN A 829 29.34 34.10 4.31
CA ASN A 829 29.60 33.55 2.98
C ASN A 829 28.60 32.44 2.60
N LEU A 830 28.11 31.69 3.60
CA LEU A 830 27.16 30.59 3.41
C LEU A 830 25.73 31.02 3.21
N VAL A 831 25.28 32.11 3.86
CA VAL A 831 23.87 32.53 3.78
C VAL A 831 23.43 32.71 2.32
N GLY A 832 24.24 33.40 1.52
CA GLY A 832 23.96 33.60 0.09
C GLY A 832 23.97 32.30 -0.72
N GLU A 833 24.92 31.39 -0.44
CA GLU A 833 25.01 30.09 -1.11
C GLU A 833 23.78 29.22 -0.80
N ILE A 834 23.42 29.08 0.48
CA ILE A 834 22.27 28.28 0.95
C ILE A 834 20.99 28.80 0.35
N MET A 835 20.77 30.12 0.40
CA MET A 835 19.57 30.74 -0.14
C MET A 835 19.40 30.39 -1.62
N LEU A 836 20.43 30.58 -2.44
CA LEU A 836 20.37 30.21 -3.86
C LEU A 836 20.16 28.70 -4.05
N CYS A 837 20.78 27.86 -3.21
CA CYS A 837 20.65 26.41 -3.30
C CYS A 837 19.23 25.89 -2.99
N THR A 838 18.41 26.63 -2.23
CA THR A 838 16.99 26.28 -2.03
C THR A 838 16.15 26.37 -3.31
N LYS A 839 16.68 26.99 -4.36
CA LYS A 839 16.04 27.13 -5.68
C LYS A 839 16.77 26.39 -6.80
N GLU A 840 17.65 25.44 -6.47
CA GLU A 840 18.30 24.59 -7.45
C GLU A 840 17.31 23.69 -8.20
N ALA A 841 17.64 23.33 -9.44
CA ALA A 841 16.81 22.42 -10.24
C ALA A 841 16.76 21.01 -9.61
N ASN A 842 17.88 20.56 -9.02
CA ASN A 842 17.96 19.25 -8.38
C ASN A 842 17.24 19.25 -7.01
N GLY A 843 16.13 18.52 -6.88
CA GLY A 843 15.36 18.42 -5.64
C GLY A 843 16.19 17.98 -4.42
N LYS A 844 17.09 17.01 -4.59
CA LYS A 844 17.95 16.55 -3.49
C LYS A 844 18.96 17.62 -3.03
N ALA A 845 19.35 18.55 -3.91
CA ALA A 845 20.19 19.66 -3.53
C ALA A 845 19.38 20.72 -2.75
N ARG A 846 18.11 20.94 -3.11
CA ARG A 846 17.20 21.81 -2.34
C ARG A 846 16.97 21.27 -0.94
N GLU A 847 16.70 19.97 -0.80
CA GLU A 847 16.58 19.29 0.51
C GLU A 847 17.84 19.50 1.38
N ALA A 848 19.03 19.23 0.82
CA ALA A 848 20.29 19.44 1.53
C ALA A 848 20.51 20.91 1.93
N ALA A 849 20.07 21.86 1.10
CA ALA A 849 20.11 23.28 1.43
C ALA A 849 19.16 23.64 2.58
N PHE A 850 17.95 23.07 2.63
CA PHE A 850 17.03 23.26 3.75
C PHE A 850 17.56 22.66 5.06
N GLU A 851 18.17 21.48 5.00
CA GLU A 851 18.82 20.88 6.17
C GLU A 851 19.97 21.75 6.69
N LEU A 852 20.81 22.26 5.78
CA LEU A 852 21.90 23.18 6.13
C LEU A 852 21.38 24.50 6.69
N LEU A 853 20.28 25.05 6.16
CA LEU A 853 19.64 26.26 6.66
C LEU A 853 19.19 26.09 8.13
N VAL A 854 18.58 24.95 8.46
CA VAL A 854 18.15 24.63 9.83
C VAL A 854 19.35 24.39 10.74
N ALA A 855 20.37 23.67 10.27
CA ALA A 855 21.60 23.45 11.03
C ALA A 855 22.31 24.77 11.38
N MET A 856 22.36 25.73 10.44
CA MET A 856 22.91 27.06 10.71
C MET A 856 22.09 27.85 11.74
N ALA A 857 20.75 27.76 11.66
CA ALA A 857 19.88 28.39 12.64
C ALA A 857 20.10 27.81 14.04
N MET A 858 20.27 26.49 14.16
CA MET A 858 20.59 25.81 15.42
C MET A 858 21.97 26.21 15.96
N LEU A 859 23.00 26.33 15.11
CA LEU A 859 24.33 26.79 15.50
C LEU A 859 24.26 28.22 16.10
N LEU A 860 23.61 29.16 15.41
CA LEU A 860 23.52 30.54 15.89
C LEU A 860 22.66 30.66 17.15
N ARG A 861 21.62 29.83 17.29
CA ARG A 861 20.87 29.69 18.55
C ARG A 861 21.75 29.16 19.68
N ALA A 862 22.62 28.18 19.43
CA ALA A 862 23.53 27.65 20.44
C ALA A 862 24.59 28.68 20.88
N ARG A 863 25.09 29.52 19.95
CA ARG A 863 26.09 30.56 20.25
C ARG A 863 25.50 31.77 20.98
N ALA A 864 24.31 32.20 20.58
CA ALA A 864 23.59 33.30 21.21
C ALA A 864 22.12 32.91 21.43
N PRO A 865 21.80 32.27 22.57
CA PRO A 865 20.45 31.74 22.84
C PRO A 865 19.31 32.74 22.75
N GLN A 866 19.59 34.01 23.04
CA GLN A 866 18.57 35.07 23.08
C GLN A 866 18.44 35.85 21.76
N THR A 867 19.52 36.01 20.98
CA THR A 867 19.54 36.89 19.80
C THR A 867 19.97 36.21 18.52
N GLY A 868 20.77 35.14 18.58
CA GLY A 868 21.44 34.57 17.41
C GLY A 868 20.48 34.05 16.33
N LEU A 869 19.36 33.47 16.74
CA LEU A 869 18.34 33.02 15.79
C LEU A 869 17.66 34.21 15.08
N MET A 870 17.38 35.30 15.81
CA MET A 870 16.78 36.50 15.22
C MET A 870 17.78 37.23 14.30
N GLU A 871 19.05 37.30 14.69
CA GLU A 871 20.14 37.80 13.83
C GLU A 871 20.23 37.00 12.53
N PHE A 872 20.07 35.67 12.59
CA PHE A 872 20.01 34.84 11.39
C PHE A 872 18.80 35.14 10.50
N VAL A 873 17.62 35.27 11.09
CA VAL A 873 16.40 35.68 10.38
C VAL A 873 16.59 37.05 9.71
N GLN A 874 17.24 38.00 10.39
CA GLN A 874 17.56 39.31 9.83
C GLN A 874 18.57 39.24 8.67
N MET A 875 19.58 38.37 8.76
CA MET A 875 20.52 38.13 7.65
C MET A 875 19.79 37.59 6.41
N VAL A 876 18.89 36.61 6.57
CA VAL A 876 18.06 36.08 5.48
C VAL A 876 17.09 37.15 4.95
N LEU A 877 16.52 37.98 5.84
CA LEU A 877 15.65 39.10 5.49
C LEU A 877 16.36 40.15 4.62
N GLY A 878 17.65 40.39 4.87
CA GLY A 878 18.50 41.22 4.03
C GLY A 878 18.55 40.78 2.56
N GLY A 879 18.35 39.48 2.30
CA GLY A 879 18.23 38.92 0.95
C GLY A 879 17.02 39.43 0.16
N LEU A 880 15.99 39.98 0.82
CA LEU A 880 14.85 40.64 0.14
C LEU A 880 15.24 41.96 -0.53
N ALA A 881 16.33 42.60 -0.09
CA ALA A 881 16.88 43.81 -0.72
C ALA A 881 17.80 43.50 -1.92
N ALA A 882 17.99 42.22 -2.27
CA ALA A 882 18.83 41.82 -3.38
C ALA A 882 18.30 42.32 -4.73
N ARG A 883 19.20 42.63 -5.67
CA ARG A 883 18.83 43.17 -7.00
C ARG A 883 18.13 42.13 -7.89
N THR A 884 18.41 40.84 -7.71
CA THR A 884 17.88 39.78 -8.57
C THR A 884 16.55 39.25 -8.03
N PRO A 885 15.52 39.05 -8.89
CA PRO A 885 14.29 38.39 -8.48
C PRO A 885 14.50 36.97 -7.93
N HIS A 886 15.46 36.23 -8.49
CA HIS A 886 15.82 34.89 -8.03
C HIS A 886 16.25 34.87 -6.55
N MET A 887 17.14 35.79 -6.13
CA MET A 887 17.59 35.88 -4.74
C MET A 887 16.48 36.32 -3.79
N ARG A 888 15.63 37.27 -4.21
CA ARG A 888 14.47 37.71 -3.42
C ARG A 888 13.46 36.58 -3.21
N SER A 889 13.17 35.82 -4.26
CA SER A 889 12.31 34.64 -4.20
C SER A 889 12.87 33.54 -3.30
N ALA A 890 14.19 33.30 -3.34
CA ALA A 890 14.90 32.38 -2.47
C ALA A 890 14.85 32.80 -0.99
N ALA A 891 15.09 34.09 -0.71
CA ALA A 891 14.99 34.66 0.62
C ALA A 891 13.63 34.40 1.27
N VAL A 892 12.53 34.61 0.51
CA VAL A 892 11.16 34.33 0.99
C VAL A 892 10.94 32.83 1.29
N ILE A 893 11.54 31.93 0.50
CA ILE A 893 11.44 30.48 0.73
C ILE A 893 12.22 30.07 2.00
N CYS A 894 13.43 30.59 2.19
CA CYS A 894 14.21 30.37 3.41
C CYS A 894 13.48 30.90 4.66
N LEU A 895 12.92 32.11 4.58
CA LEU A 895 12.08 32.67 5.66
C LEU A 895 10.86 31.78 5.94
N SER A 896 10.22 31.23 4.90
CA SER A 896 9.11 30.28 5.06
C SER A 896 9.54 29.04 5.84
N ARG A 897 10.71 28.47 5.52
CA ARG A 897 11.24 27.28 6.22
C ARG A 897 11.57 27.58 7.68
N LEU A 898 12.26 28.70 7.95
CA LEU A 898 12.63 29.11 9.31
C LEU A 898 11.41 29.41 10.18
N VAL A 899 10.42 30.12 9.65
CA VAL A 899 9.16 30.41 10.37
C VAL A 899 8.34 29.13 10.58
N PHE A 900 8.34 28.21 9.62
CA PHE A 900 7.63 26.94 9.78
C PHE A 900 8.24 26.08 10.89
N GLU A 901 9.57 26.03 10.98
CA GLU A 901 10.28 25.24 11.98
C GLU A 901 10.24 25.89 13.37
N PHE A 902 10.64 27.16 13.48
CA PHE A 902 10.85 27.82 14.78
C PHE A 902 9.72 28.76 15.19
N GLY A 903 8.80 29.12 14.30
CA GLY A 903 7.77 30.14 14.56
C GLY A 903 6.72 29.76 15.61
N ARG A 904 6.66 28.48 16.03
CA ARG A 904 5.81 28.02 17.14
C ARG A 904 6.56 27.88 18.47
N GLU A 905 7.86 27.61 18.40
CA GLU A 905 8.70 27.33 19.57
C GLU A 905 9.34 28.60 20.14
N GLU A 906 9.73 29.54 19.27
CA GLU A 906 10.47 30.74 19.65
C GLU A 906 9.60 31.99 19.66
N ALA A 907 9.36 32.53 20.86
CA ALA A 907 8.50 33.69 21.07
C ALA A 907 8.98 34.94 20.31
N ALA A 908 10.29 35.12 20.14
CA ALA A 908 10.86 36.24 19.39
C ALA A 908 10.47 36.21 17.91
N ILE A 909 10.44 35.03 17.27
CA ILE A 909 10.04 34.87 15.87
C ILE A 909 8.53 35.03 15.74
N ALA A 910 7.76 34.45 16.67
CA ALA A 910 6.31 34.62 16.70
C ALA A 910 5.92 36.12 16.79
N ALA A 911 6.58 36.88 17.67
CA ALA A 911 6.36 38.32 17.83
C ALA A 911 6.82 39.14 16.60
N ALA A 912 7.86 38.69 15.88
CA ALA A 912 8.33 39.33 14.65
C ALA A 912 7.45 39.02 13.43
N MET A 913 6.61 37.98 13.49
CA MET A 913 5.84 37.48 12.35
C MET A 913 4.92 38.55 11.69
N PRO A 914 4.21 39.42 12.42
CA PRO A 914 3.44 40.51 11.80
C PRO A 914 4.31 41.48 10.99
N ALA A 915 5.50 41.81 11.49
CA ALA A 915 6.45 42.68 10.80
C ALA A 915 7.07 42.00 9.56
N LEU A 916 7.40 40.71 9.67
CA LEU A 916 7.88 39.90 8.55
C LEU A 916 6.81 39.77 7.46
N LEU A 917 5.57 39.49 7.83
CA LEU A 917 4.44 39.40 6.91
C LEU A 917 4.23 40.72 6.17
N LYS A 918 4.23 41.85 6.88
CA LYS A 918 4.16 43.18 6.25
C LYS A 918 5.26 43.38 5.22
N THR A 919 6.50 43.04 5.56
CA THR A 919 7.67 43.18 4.67
C THR A 919 7.55 42.30 3.43
N VAL A 920 7.12 41.04 3.58
CA VAL A 920 6.96 40.11 2.46
C VAL A 920 5.77 40.50 1.57
N LEU A 921 4.67 41.04 2.13
CA LEU A 921 3.51 41.49 1.35
C LEU A 921 3.84 42.67 0.43
N MET A 922 4.81 43.52 0.76
CA MET A 922 5.27 44.58 -0.16
C MET A 922 5.80 44.03 -1.49
N LEU A 923 6.27 42.77 -1.52
CA LEU A 923 6.74 42.10 -2.74
C LEU A 923 5.61 41.66 -3.67
N LEU A 924 4.34 41.74 -3.26
CA LEU A 924 3.19 41.45 -4.13
C LEU A 924 3.08 42.43 -5.31
N HIS A 925 3.66 43.63 -5.21
CA HIS A 925 3.68 44.62 -6.29
C HIS A 925 4.82 44.41 -7.29
N GLU A 926 5.65 43.39 -7.09
CA GLU A 926 6.80 43.14 -7.95
C GLU A 926 6.42 42.38 -9.23
N LYS A 927 6.99 42.74 -10.38
CA LYS A 927 6.65 42.13 -11.69
C LYS A 927 7.13 40.67 -11.87
N ALA A 928 7.94 40.15 -10.95
CA ALA A 928 8.59 38.85 -11.11
C ALA A 928 7.73 37.68 -10.60
N ARG A 929 7.24 36.84 -11.53
CA ARG A 929 6.35 35.68 -11.26
C ARG A 929 6.87 34.73 -10.18
N GLU A 930 8.18 34.49 -10.15
CA GLU A 930 8.78 33.59 -9.17
C GLU A 930 8.77 34.15 -7.73
N VAL A 931 8.85 35.48 -7.57
CA VAL A 931 8.81 36.13 -6.25
C VAL A 931 7.40 36.01 -5.70
N ILE A 932 6.38 36.27 -6.53
CA ILE A 932 4.97 36.14 -6.14
C ILE A 932 4.63 34.69 -5.77
N LYS A 933 5.15 33.70 -6.50
CA LYS A 933 4.97 32.27 -6.14
C LYS A 933 5.49 32.01 -4.72
N SER A 934 6.67 32.51 -4.35
CA SER A 934 7.22 32.38 -2.99
C SER A 934 6.40 33.15 -1.95
N VAL A 935 5.94 34.37 -2.27
CA VAL A 935 5.13 35.22 -1.38
C VAL A 935 3.80 34.55 -1.05
N ILE A 936 3.11 33.99 -2.06
CA ILE A 936 1.88 33.19 -1.87
C ILE A 936 2.12 32.00 -0.93
N GLY A 937 3.27 31.32 -1.06
CA GLY A 937 3.69 30.26 -0.15
C GLY A 937 3.87 30.74 1.30
N PHE A 938 4.58 31.86 1.50
CA PHE A 938 4.76 32.48 2.81
C PHE A 938 3.42 32.95 3.41
N MET A 939 2.49 33.47 2.60
CA MET A 939 1.15 33.87 3.04
C MET A 939 0.34 32.67 3.56
N LYS A 940 0.42 31.51 2.89
CA LYS A 940 -0.21 30.26 3.35
C LYS A 940 0.29 29.88 4.75
N LEU A 941 1.59 30.05 4.99
CA LEU A 941 2.19 29.84 6.30
C LEU A 941 1.72 30.89 7.33
N GLY A 942 1.74 32.17 6.97
CA GLY A 942 1.25 33.25 7.84
C GLY A 942 -0.21 33.06 8.28
N ILE A 943 -1.08 32.60 7.39
CA ILE A 943 -2.48 32.27 7.73
C ILE A 943 -2.59 31.11 8.73
N ALA A 944 -1.68 30.14 8.64
CA ALA A 944 -1.66 28.95 9.49
C ALA A 944 -1.03 29.21 10.87
N VAL A 945 -0.08 30.15 10.98
CA VAL A 945 0.68 30.42 12.21
C VAL A 945 0.05 31.55 13.05
N LEU A 946 -0.36 32.67 12.43
CA LEU A 946 -0.88 33.84 13.16
C LEU A 946 -2.25 33.56 13.78
N LEU A 947 -2.63 34.28 14.84
CA LEU A 947 -4.00 34.25 15.36
C LEU A 947 -4.97 35.06 14.48
N LYS A 948 -6.28 34.95 14.76
CA LYS A 948 -7.31 35.67 13.98
C LYS A 948 -7.16 37.19 14.10
N ASP A 949 -6.87 37.68 15.30
CA ASP A 949 -6.82 39.12 15.59
C ASP A 949 -5.56 39.79 15.01
N GLU A 950 -4.44 39.07 15.01
CA GLU A 950 -3.16 39.55 14.45
C GLU A 950 -3.15 39.60 12.92
N LEU A 951 -3.95 38.74 12.27
CA LEU A 951 -4.02 38.64 10.82
C LEU A 951 -5.08 39.60 10.21
N ALA A 952 -6.08 40.01 10.99
CA ALA A 952 -7.12 40.95 10.57
C ALA A 952 -6.59 42.26 9.93
N PRO A 953 -5.57 42.96 10.47
CA PRO A 953 -5.08 44.21 9.87
C PRO A 953 -4.42 44.03 8.50
N PHE A 954 -3.89 42.83 8.20
CA PHE A 954 -3.24 42.54 6.92
C PHE A 954 -4.21 42.01 5.85
N LEU A 955 -5.46 41.71 6.22
CA LEU A 955 -6.44 41.10 5.34
C LEU A 955 -6.76 41.94 4.09
N PRO A 956 -6.91 43.28 4.17
CA PRO A 956 -7.11 44.12 2.99
C PRO A 956 -5.92 44.09 2.03
N ASP A 957 -4.70 44.17 2.56
CA ASP A 957 -3.45 44.15 1.76
C ASP A 957 -3.26 42.80 1.07
N ILE A 958 -3.56 41.70 1.77
CA ILE A 958 -3.54 40.34 1.23
C ILE A 958 -4.54 40.20 0.07
N ILE A 959 -5.78 40.63 0.28
CA ILE A 959 -6.85 40.49 -0.73
C ILE A 959 -6.54 41.36 -1.94
N ASN A 960 -6.27 42.65 -1.74
CA ASN A 960 -5.99 43.57 -2.84
C ASN A 960 -4.74 43.15 -3.63
N GLY A 961 -3.67 42.74 -2.94
CA GLY A 961 -2.46 42.26 -3.59
C GLY A 961 -2.66 40.97 -4.40
N LEU A 962 -3.51 40.03 -3.92
CA LEU A 962 -3.82 38.80 -4.66
C LEU A 962 -4.71 39.03 -5.89
N LEU A 963 -5.62 40.00 -5.84
CA LEU A 963 -6.57 40.29 -6.92
C LEU A 963 -5.89 40.95 -8.13
N VAL A 964 -4.87 41.79 -7.91
CA VAL A 964 -4.05 42.38 -8.99
C VAL A 964 -3.50 41.30 -9.93
N TRP A 965 -3.07 40.16 -9.40
CA TRP A 965 -2.50 39.05 -10.20
C TRP A 965 -3.53 38.16 -10.89
N ILE A 966 -4.81 38.22 -10.49
CA ILE A 966 -5.91 37.52 -11.18
C ILE A 966 -6.18 38.15 -12.55
N GLY A 967 -6.05 39.48 -12.66
CA GLY A 967 -6.27 40.22 -13.91
C GLY A 967 -5.14 40.08 -14.93
N GLU A 968 -3.88 39.96 -14.48
CA GLU A 968 -2.70 39.97 -15.36
C GLU A 968 -2.21 38.60 -15.85
N SER A 969 -2.65 37.47 -15.26
CA SER A 969 -2.06 36.15 -15.53
C SER A 969 -3.07 35.04 -15.89
N LYS A 970 -2.75 34.26 -16.95
CA LYS A 970 -3.54 33.11 -17.41
C LYS A 970 -3.56 32.01 -16.34
N ASN A 971 -4.76 31.59 -15.90
CA ASN A 971 -5.20 30.41 -15.11
C ASN A 971 -4.36 29.90 -13.90
N ARG A 972 -3.02 29.88 -13.94
CA ARG A 972 -2.12 29.29 -12.92
C ARG A 972 -2.16 29.99 -11.55
N PHE A 973 -2.18 31.33 -11.51
CA PHE A 973 -2.27 32.06 -10.24
C PHE A 973 -3.70 32.12 -9.69
N ARG A 974 -4.72 32.02 -10.55
CA ARG A 974 -6.14 32.03 -10.16
C ARG A 974 -6.49 30.87 -9.24
N ALA A 975 -5.95 29.66 -9.49
CA ALA A 975 -6.11 28.51 -8.62
C ALA A 975 -5.43 28.70 -7.25
N LYS A 976 -4.19 29.21 -7.22
CA LYS A 976 -3.45 29.47 -5.97
C LYS A 976 -4.10 30.56 -5.11
N THR A 977 -4.57 31.63 -5.74
CA THR A 977 -5.33 32.69 -5.06
C THR A 977 -6.66 32.15 -4.52
N ARG A 978 -7.35 31.27 -5.25
CA ARG A 978 -8.57 30.60 -4.78
C ARG A 978 -8.31 29.79 -3.50
N ILE A 979 -7.21 29.03 -3.43
CA ILE A 979 -6.83 28.25 -2.24
C ILE A 979 -6.62 29.16 -1.02
N ILE A 980 -5.91 30.28 -1.19
CA ILE A 980 -5.69 31.24 -0.09
C ILE A 980 -7.02 31.86 0.37
N LEU A 981 -7.88 32.28 -0.57
CA LEU A 981 -9.19 32.84 -0.24
C LEU A 981 -10.08 31.83 0.48
N ILE A 982 -10.05 30.54 0.11
CA ILE A 982 -10.74 29.47 0.83
C ILE A 982 -10.24 29.39 2.28
N LYS A 983 -8.92 29.45 2.52
CA LYS A 983 -8.35 29.41 3.87
C LYS A 983 -8.75 30.63 4.70
N LEU A 984 -8.76 31.82 4.11
CA LEU A 984 -9.24 33.04 4.76
C LEU A 984 -10.74 32.95 5.09
N CYS A 985 -11.57 32.46 4.16
CA CYS A 985 -13.00 32.23 4.41
C CYS A 985 -13.26 31.18 5.50
N ARG A 986 -12.38 30.18 5.66
CA ARG A 986 -12.47 29.22 6.77
C ARG A 986 -12.17 29.88 8.12
N LYS A 987 -11.23 30.83 8.19
CA LYS A 987 -10.77 31.45 9.44
C LYS A 987 -11.59 32.66 9.89
N PHE A 988 -12.02 33.52 8.96
CA PHE A 988 -12.77 34.75 9.24
C PHE A 988 -14.26 34.67 8.90
N GLY A 989 -14.68 33.61 8.23
CA GLY A 989 -16.04 33.48 7.68
C GLY A 989 -16.16 34.11 6.30
N TYR A 990 -17.22 33.70 5.59
CA TYR A 990 -17.45 34.11 4.20
C TYR A 990 -17.83 35.59 4.07
N GLU A 991 -18.74 36.06 4.93
CA GLU A 991 -19.29 37.43 4.87
C GLU A 991 -18.20 38.50 5.07
N HIS A 992 -17.26 38.25 5.99
CA HIS A 992 -16.19 39.20 6.30
C HIS A 992 -15.16 39.32 5.16
N VAL A 993 -14.82 38.20 4.50
CA VAL A 993 -13.89 38.21 3.35
C VAL A 993 -14.56 38.81 2.11
N ALA A 994 -15.86 38.52 1.89
CA ALA A 994 -16.61 39.06 0.76
C ALA A 994 -16.76 40.59 0.80
N ALA A 995 -16.84 41.19 1.99
CA ALA A 995 -16.92 42.64 2.17
C ALA A 995 -15.65 43.39 1.72
N LEU A 996 -14.50 42.72 1.76
CA LEU A 996 -13.19 43.30 1.40
C LEU A 996 -12.81 43.08 -0.07
N VAL A 997 -13.64 42.36 -0.85
CA VAL A 997 -13.39 42.06 -2.27
C VAL A 997 -14.17 43.06 -3.16
N PRO A 998 -13.51 43.74 -4.12
CA PRO A 998 -14.14 44.60 -5.12
C PRO A 998 -15.25 43.89 -5.91
N GLU A 999 -16.23 44.64 -6.43
CA GLU A 999 -17.43 44.08 -7.06
C GLU A 999 -17.12 43.21 -8.30
N GLU A 1000 -16.05 43.52 -9.02
CA GLU A 1000 -15.59 42.84 -10.23
C GLU A 1000 -15.22 41.36 -9.97
N ASP A 1001 -14.69 41.04 -8.79
CA ASP A 1001 -14.20 39.69 -8.44
C ASP A 1001 -15.14 38.90 -7.52
N ARG A 1002 -16.29 39.46 -7.13
CA ARG A 1002 -17.30 38.80 -6.28
C ARG A 1002 -17.86 37.50 -6.87
N ALA A 1003 -17.73 37.28 -8.18
CA ALA A 1003 -18.07 36.03 -8.83
C ALA A 1003 -17.19 34.85 -8.36
N LEU A 1004 -15.90 35.09 -8.08
CA LEU A 1004 -14.95 34.08 -7.59
C LEU A 1004 -15.33 33.60 -6.18
N ILE A 1005 -15.73 34.53 -5.31
CA ILE A 1005 -16.16 34.26 -3.94
C ILE A 1005 -17.49 33.49 -3.93
N ARG A 1006 -18.46 33.86 -4.78
CA ARG A 1006 -19.72 33.09 -4.96
C ARG A 1006 -19.48 31.64 -5.39
N HIS A 1007 -18.50 31.41 -6.28
CA HIS A 1007 -18.11 30.06 -6.68
C HIS A 1007 -17.53 29.27 -5.50
N ILE A 1008 -16.64 29.88 -4.71
CA ILE A 1008 -16.05 29.26 -3.50
C ILE A 1008 -17.14 28.83 -2.50
N LYS A 1009 -18.18 29.64 -2.27
CA LYS A 1009 -19.32 29.29 -1.41
C LYS A 1009 -20.04 28.04 -1.90
N LYS A 1010 -20.36 28.00 -3.20
CA LYS A 1010 -21.09 26.90 -3.85
C LYS A 1010 -20.30 25.59 -3.82
N THR A 1011 -18.98 25.65 -3.94
CA THR A 1011 -18.10 24.46 -3.85
C THR A 1011 -18.01 23.95 -2.41
N LYS A 1012 -17.87 24.85 -1.42
CA LYS A 1012 -17.86 24.48 0.01
C LYS A 1012 -19.18 23.85 0.46
N GLU A 1013 -20.32 24.39 0.04
CA GLU A 1013 -21.65 23.81 0.33
C GLU A 1013 -21.83 22.39 -0.26
N ARG A 1014 -21.15 22.08 -1.38
CA ARG A 1014 -21.14 20.74 -1.99
C ARG A 1014 -20.18 19.78 -1.27
N GLU A 1015 -19.03 20.27 -0.81
CA GLU A 1015 -18.09 19.50 0.01
C GLU A 1015 -18.68 19.18 1.39
N ASP A 1016 -19.30 20.15 2.07
CA ASP A 1016 -19.92 19.96 3.38
C ASP A 1016 -21.11 18.98 3.30
N LYS A 1017 -21.89 19.00 2.20
CA LYS A 1017 -22.92 17.98 1.90
C LYS A 1017 -22.34 16.58 1.64
N LYS A 1018 -21.15 16.45 1.03
CA LYS A 1018 -20.46 15.16 0.85
C LYS A 1018 -19.76 14.68 2.12
N LYS A 1019 -19.29 15.61 2.96
CA LYS A 1019 -18.59 15.32 4.22
C LYS A 1019 -19.57 14.86 5.30
N SER A 1020 -20.83 15.30 5.25
CA SER A 1020 -21.91 14.78 6.10
C SER A 1020 -22.34 13.34 5.77
N GLU A 1021 -21.88 12.76 4.65
CA GLU A 1021 -22.20 11.37 4.26
C GLU A 1021 -21.04 10.39 4.49
N LEU A 1022 -19.83 10.85 4.87
CA LEU A 1022 -18.62 10.03 4.98
C LEU A 1022 -17.75 10.36 6.20
N ALA A 1023 -18.36 10.73 7.33
CA ALA A 1023 -17.63 11.15 8.53
C ALA A 1023 -17.29 10.01 9.52
N ALA A 1024 -17.30 8.73 9.12
CA ALA A 1024 -17.00 7.61 10.01
C ALA A 1024 -15.70 6.84 9.73
N GLU A 1025 -14.98 7.10 8.61
CA GLU A 1025 -13.78 6.30 8.23
C GLU A 1025 -12.51 7.13 8.00
N ALA A 1026 -12.54 8.45 8.16
CA ALA A 1026 -11.44 9.34 7.74
C ALA A 1026 -10.58 9.91 8.89
N ALA A 1027 -10.84 9.52 10.15
CA ALA A 1027 -10.12 10.03 11.30
C ALA A 1027 -8.88 9.18 11.69
N GLU A 1028 -8.85 7.89 11.37
CA GLU A 1028 -7.74 6.99 11.76
C GLU A 1028 -6.51 7.03 10.83
N ARG A 1029 -6.64 7.50 9.58
CA ARG A 1029 -5.54 7.46 8.60
C ARG A 1029 -4.61 8.68 8.57
N ARG A 1030 -4.78 9.65 9.48
CA ARG A 1030 -4.01 10.90 9.47
C ARG A 1030 -2.87 10.99 10.48
N ALA A 1031 -2.58 9.92 11.22
CA ALA A 1031 -1.55 9.92 12.26
C ALA A 1031 -0.24 9.19 11.91
N ALA A 1032 -0.09 8.60 10.72
CA ALA A 1032 1.11 7.84 10.34
C ALA A 1032 1.76 8.40 9.07
N ASN A 1033 2.43 9.55 9.20
CA ASN A 1033 3.59 9.95 8.38
C ASN A 1033 4.04 11.33 8.86
N LYS A 1034 5.01 11.35 9.77
CA LYS A 1034 5.61 12.59 10.24
C LYS A 1034 7.12 12.44 10.28
N SER A 1035 7.77 12.63 9.13
CA SER A 1035 9.20 12.98 9.07
C SER A 1035 9.61 13.43 7.67
N ARG A 1036 10.51 14.42 7.62
CA ARG A 1036 11.25 15.02 6.49
C ARG A 1036 10.50 15.68 5.31
N ASP A 1037 9.35 15.19 4.85
CA ASP A 1037 8.68 15.75 3.63
C ASP A 1037 7.52 16.73 3.93
N ALA A 1038 7.26 17.05 5.19
CA ALA A 1038 6.09 17.85 5.58
C ALA A 1038 6.09 19.28 5.01
N PHE A 1039 7.27 19.90 4.88
CA PHE A 1039 7.38 21.26 4.34
C PHE A 1039 7.19 21.30 2.82
N GLU A 1040 7.83 20.39 2.08
CA GLU A 1040 7.62 20.29 0.63
C GLU A 1040 6.17 19.89 0.32
N ALA A 1041 5.59 18.91 1.02
CA ALA A 1041 4.18 18.57 0.87
C ALA A 1041 3.25 19.76 1.20
N PHE A 1042 3.55 20.53 2.24
CA PHE A 1042 2.82 21.76 2.57
C PHE A 1042 2.91 22.80 1.44
N MET A 1043 4.04 22.91 0.76
CA MET A 1043 4.24 23.83 -0.36
C MET A 1043 3.67 23.28 -1.69
N ALA A 1044 3.74 21.96 -1.91
CA ALA A 1044 3.36 21.23 -3.12
C ALA A 1044 1.86 20.92 -3.23
N ASP A 1045 1.12 20.91 -2.12
CA ASP A 1045 -0.36 20.88 -2.02
C ASP A 1045 -1.07 22.05 -2.76
N SER A 1046 -0.33 22.81 -3.57
CA SER A 1046 -0.82 23.88 -4.46
C SER A 1046 -0.47 23.65 -5.95
N GLU A 1047 0.08 22.49 -6.33
CA GLU A 1047 0.46 22.17 -7.72
C GLU A 1047 -0.45 21.12 -8.40
N GLU A 1048 -1.31 20.40 -7.67
CA GLU A 1048 -2.12 19.29 -8.22
C GLU A 1048 -3.44 19.67 -8.94
N ASP A 1049 -3.72 20.94 -9.24
CA ASP A 1049 -5.01 21.35 -9.82
C ASP A 1049 -4.90 21.96 -11.25
N GLU A 1050 -4.00 21.40 -12.07
CA GLU A 1050 -3.92 21.69 -13.50
C GLU A 1050 -4.93 20.82 -14.30
N GLY A 1051 -6.17 21.29 -14.41
CA GLY A 1051 -7.16 20.74 -15.37
C GLY A 1051 -8.61 21.18 -15.13
N ASP A 1052 -9.00 22.36 -15.64
CA ASP A 1052 -10.37 22.87 -15.51
C ASP A 1052 -11.42 22.07 -16.34
N GLU A 1053 -12.57 21.86 -15.69
CA GLU A 1053 -13.95 21.81 -16.23
C GLU A 1053 -14.60 20.55 -16.85
N ALA A 1054 -13.99 19.35 -16.83
CA ALA A 1054 -14.68 18.11 -17.27
C ALA A 1054 -14.81 16.98 -16.24
N ALA A 1055 -14.44 17.20 -14.97
CA ALA A 1055 -14.36 16.14 -13.95
C ALA A 1055 -15.53 16.10 -12.94
N ALA A 1056 -16.58 16.89 -13.12
CA ALA A 1056 -17.74 16.88 -12.22
C ALA A 1056 -18.70 15.68 -12.44
N MET A 1057 -18.54 14.89 -13.51
CA MET A 1057 -19.46 13.79 -13.86
C MET A 1057 -18.87 12.37 -13.72
N GLN A 1058 -17.55 12.21 -13.47
CA GLN A 1058 -16.93 10.87 -13.30
C GLN A 1058 -16.86 10.39 -11.83
N VAL A 1059 -17.27 11.22 -10.87
CA VAL A 1059 -17.22 10.88 -9.43
C VAL A 1059 -18.40 9.99 -8.98
N LEU A 1060 -19.39 9.74 -9.84
CA LEU A 1060 -20.53 8.86 -9.52
C LEU A 1060 -20.34 7.38 -9.91
N LYS A 1061 -19.25 6.98 -10.56
CA LYS A 1061 -19.05 5.57 -11.00
C LYS A 1061 -17.92 4.81 -10.31
N ARG A 1062 -17.06 5.46 -9.52
CA ARG A 1062 -15.87 4.82 -8.89
C ARG A 1062 -16.07 4.39 -7.43
N LYS A 1063 -17.32 4.33 -6.95
CA LYS A 1063 -17.66 3.90 -5.58
C LYS A 1063 -18.45 2.60 -5.52
N LYS A 1064 -18.11 1.66 -6.38
CA LYS A 1064 -18.43 0.25 -6.19
C LYS A 1064 -17.20 -0.53 -6.63
N ASP A 1065 -16.47 -1.09 -5.66
CA ASP A 1065 -15.40 -2.07 -5.89
C ASP A 1065 -13.96 -1.53 -5.93
N LEU A 1066 -13.58 -0.84 -4.85
CA LEU A 1066 -12.34 -1.21 -4.17
C LEU A 1066 -12.74 -2.26 -3.13
N HIS A 1067 -12.31 -3.50 -3.33
CA HIS A 1067 -11.94 -4.57 -2.37
C HIS A 1067 -12.00 -5.89 -3.18
N ARG A 1068 -10.92 -6.39 -3.79
CA ARG A 1068 -9.78 -6.98 -3.06
C ARG A 1068 -8.53 -7.10 -3.97
N LYS A 1069 -7.40 -6.64 -3.42
CA LYS A 1069 -5.97 -6.60 -3.85
C LYS A 1069 -5.39 -7.90 -4.49
N PRO A 1070 -4.10 -7.95 -4.91
CA PRO A 1070 -3.34 -7.03 -5.79
C PRO A 1070 -2.50 -7.82 -6.84
N LYS A 1071 -2.46 -7.45 -8.12
CA LYS A 1071 -1.41 -7.95 -9.05
C LYS A 1071 -1.15 -6.96 -10.18
N GLY A 1072 0.13 -6.62 -10.35
CA GLY A 1072 0.74 -6.32 -11.65
C GLY A 1072 0.68 -4.88 -12.17
N GLY A 1073 1.81 -4.18 -12.06
CA GLY A 1073 2.49 -3.52 -13.17
C GLY A 1073 1.81 -2.36 -13.89
N GLY A 1074 2.42 -1.16 -13.79
CA GLY A 1074 2.26 -0.09 -14.78
C GLY A 1074 2.30 1.31 -14.18
N GLN A 1075 3.47 1.77 -13.73
CA GLN A 1075 3.67 3.20 -13.46
C GLN A 1075 3.85 3.93 -14.79
N VAL A 1076 2.90 4.81 -15.10
CA VAL A 1076 2.95 5.75 -16.21
C VAL A 1076 3.97 6.84 -15.87
N ILE A 1077 4.94 7.05 -16.77
CA ILE A 1077 5.87 8.19 -16.71
C ILE A 1077 5.05 9.46 -16.90
N ARG A 1078 4.97 10.27 -15.84
CA ARG A 1078 4.43 11.62 -15.90
C ARG A 1078 5.64 12.55 -15.92
N GLU A 1079 5.85 13.21 -17.05
CA GLU A 1079 6.91 14.21 -17.22
C GLU A 1079 6.47 15.49 -16.50
N ASP A 1080 7.12 15.83 -15.39
CA ASP A 1080 6.96 17.14 -14.75
C ASP A 1080 7.85 18.16 -15.50
N GLU A 1081 7.24 19.22 -16.04
CA GLU A 1081 7.94 20.24 -16.84
C GLU A 1081 9.00 21.07 -16.06
N ASP A 1082 9.14 20.88 -14.75
CA ASP A 1082 10.10 21.62 -13.90
C ASP A 1082 11.26 20.76 -13.34
N ASP A 1083 11.29 19.44 -13.59
CA ASP A 1083 12.36 18.53 -13.15
C ASP A 1083 13.21 18.09 -14.35
N ILE A 1084 14.25 18.87 -14.67
CA ILE A 1084 15.22 18.47 -15.69
C ILE A 1084 16.04 17.30 -15.13
N LEU A 1085 15.83 16.10 -15.69
CA LEU A 1085 16.68 14.95 -15.41
C LEU A 1085 18.16 15.30 -15.63
N ASP A 1086 18.94 15.24 -14.55
CA ASP A 1086 20.39 15.40 -14.62
C ASP A 1086 21.02 14.14 -15.22
N PHE A 1087 21.24 14.15 -16.53
CA PHE A 1087 21.89 13.06 -17.27
C PHE A 1087 23.37 12.85 -16.88
N LEU A 1088 23.93 13.67 -15.98
CA LEU A 1088 25.29 13.53 -15.44
C LEU A 1088 25.32 12.85 -14.06
N ASP A 1089 24.17 12.45 -13.50
CA ASP A 1089 24.13 11.63 -12.28
C ASP A 1089 24.30 10.14 -12.66
N ASP A 1090 25.32 9.47 -12.10
CA ASP A 1090 25.69 8.07 -12.36
C ASP A 1090 24.53 7.06 -12.15
N HIS A 1091 23.42 7.50 -11.55
CA HIS A 1091 22.22 6.70 -11.27
C HIS A 1091 20.90 7.25 -11.88
N ALA A 1092 20.92 8.33 -12.66
CA ALA A 1092 19.71 8.90 -13.28
C ALA A 1092 19.04 7.94 -14.28
N ALA A 1093 19.83 7.16 -15.01
CA ALA A 1093 19.32 6.13 -15.92
C ALA A 1093 18.81 4.87 -15.19
N VAL A 1094 19.35 4.55 -14.00
CA VAL A 1094 19.00 3.32 -13.27
C VAL A 1094 17.68 3.46 -12.52
N LYS A 1095 17.31 4.69 -12.11
CA LYS A 1095 16.01 4.96 -11.48
C LYS A 1095 14.82 4.86 -12.45
N SER A 1096 15.06 5.02 -13.75
CA SER A 1096 14.04 4.85 -14.80
C SER A 1096 14.13 3.50 -15.55
N ILE A 1097 15.25 2.77 -15.43
CA ILE A 1097 15.51 1.51 -16.16
C ILE A 1097 15.67 0.32 -15.17
N ARG A 1098 14.81 0.21 -14.17
CA ARG A 1098 14.55 -1.09 -13.51
C ARG A 1098 13.12 -1.56 -13.74
N SER A 1099 12.83 -1.80 -15.01
CA SER A 1099 11.76 -2.70 -15.47
C SER A 1099 11.99 -3.03 -16.96
N SER A 1100 13.02 -3.81 -17.26
CA SER A 1100 13.16 -4.43 -18.58
C SER A 1100 13.79 -5.82 -18.48
N ARG A 1101 12.92 -6.82 -18.29
CA ARG A 1101 13.13 -8.16 -18.86
C ARG A 1101 11.75 -8.72 -19.24
N LYS A 1102 11.20 -8.17 -20.34
CA LYS A 1102 9.99 -8.67 -20.99
C LYS A 1102 10.43 -9.66 -22.09
N GLY A 1103 10.12 -10.93 -21.88
CA GLY A 1103 10.04 -11.92 -22.96
C GLY A 1103 8.87 -11.56 -23.87
N ARG A 1104 9.11 -11.65 -25.17
CA ARG A 1104 8.29 -11.16 -26.28
C ARG A 1104 7.19 -12.20 -26.63
N ARG A 1105 5.94 -11.75 -26.75
CA ARG A 1105 4.84 -12.29 -27.59
C ARG A 1105 4.02 -11.05 -27.97
N GLU A 1106 3.97 -10.59 -29.23
CA GLU A 1106 3.23 -11.13 -30.38
C GLU A 1106 1.76 -11.37 -30.03
N ASP A 1107 0.97 -10.38 -30.43
CA ASP A 1107 -0.48 -10.34 -30.46
C ASP A 1107 -1.00 -11.32 -31.52
N GLU A 1108 -2.16 -11.95 -31.29
CA GLU A 1108 -3.20 -12.08 -32.30
C GLU A 1108 -4.56 -12.53 -31.69
N GLU A 1109 -5.58 -11.87 -32.23
CA GLU A 1109 -7.05 -11.92 -32.20
C GLU A 1109 -7.83 -13.18 -31.76
N SER A 1110 -9.05 -12.94 -31.26
CA SER A 1110 -10.28 -13.76 -31.41
C SER A 1110 -11.46 -12.89 -30.92
N ASP A 1111 -12.25 -12.30 -31.82
CA ASP A 1111 -13.43 -12.83 -32.54
C ASP A 1111 -14.73 -12.79 -31.72
N GLU A 1112 -15.51 -11.72 -31.92
CA GLU A 1112 -16.98 -11.76 -31.93
C GLU A 1112 -17.43 -11.45 -33.38
N GLU A 1113 -18.10 -12.42 -34.00
CA GLU A 1113 -18.40 -12.51 -35.43
C GLU A 1113 -19.67 -11.71 -35.82
N PHE A 1114 -19.56 -10.82 -36.81
CA PHE A 1114 -20.68 -10.08 -37.43
C PHE A 1114 -21.22 -10.84 -38.66
N GLN A 1115 -22.54 -11.05 -38.74
CA GLN A 1115 -23.17 -11.68 -39.90
C GLN A 1115 -23.19 -10.76 -41.15
N MET A 1116 -22.79 -11.32 -42.30
CA MET A 1116 -22.69 -10.68 -43.61
C MET A 1116 -23.53 -11.44 -44.64
N THR A 1117 -24.05 -10.75 -45.66
CA THR A 1117 -24.63 -11.41 -46.85
C THR A 1117 -23.54 -11.90 -47.81
N LYS A 1118 -23.88 -12.78 -48.76
CA LYS A 1118 -22.93 -13.41 -49.71
C LYS A 1118 -22.17 -12.45 -50.64
N ASP A 1119 -22.49 -11.15 -50.63
CA ASP A 1119 -21.73 -10.08 -51.31
C ASP A 1119 -21.03 -9.09 -50.34
N GLY A 1120 -20.90 -9.43 -49.06
CA GLY A 1120 -19.96 -8.78 -48.14
C GLY A 1120 -20.36 -7.41 -47.60
N ARG A 1121 -21.66 -7.12 -47.45
CA ARG A 1121 -22.15 -6.00 -46.62
C ARG A 1121 -22.70 -6.51 -45.28
N MET A 1122 -22.35 -5.80 -44.21
CA MET A 1122 -22.76 -6.08 -42.83
C MET A 1122 -24.20 -5.61 -42.64
N ILE A 1123 -25.07 -6.49 -42.13
CA ILE A 1123 -26.47 -6.18 -41.80
C ILE A 1123 -26.50 -5.63 -40.37
N ILE A 1124 -27.03 -4.42 -40.17
CA ILE A 1124 -27.42 -3.92 -38.85
C ILE A 1124 -28.95 -4.06 -38.77
N PRO A 1125 -29.52 -4.78 -37.78
CA PRO A 1125 -30.96 -4.89 -37.63
C PRO A 1125 -31.57 -3.52 -37.29
N GLU A 1126 -32.59 -3.13 -38.04
CA GLU A 1126 -33.56 -2.10 -37.64
C GLU A 1126 -34.53 -2.76 -36.66
N ASP A 1127 -34.59 -2.29 -35.41
CA ASP A 1127 -35.68 -2.64 -34.51
C ASP A 1127 -36.97 -1.98 -35.03
N GLN A 1128 -37.91 -2.83 -35.43
CA GLN A 1128 -39.28 -2.49 -35.80
C GLN A 1128 -40.15 -2.41 -34.54
N ASP A 1129 -40.90 -1.31 -34.43
CA ASP A 1129 -42.02 -1.13 -33.51
C ASP A 1129 -43.27 -1.89 -33.97
N GLU A 1130 -43.95 -2.60 -33.06
CA GLU A 1130 -45.40 -2.93 -33.04
C GLU A 1130 -45.75 -3.27 -31.55
N ASP A 1131 -46.85 -2.88 -30.89
CA ASP A 1131 -48.01 -2.08 -31.25
C ASP A 1131 -48.81 -1.69 -29.98
N MET A 1132 -49.41 -0.48 -30.03
CA MET A 1132 -50.74 -0.05 -29.56
C MET A 1132 -51.32 -0.41 -28.16
N ASN A 1133 -51.68 0.64 -27.40
CA ASN A 1133 -53.08 1.12 -27.16
C ASN A 1133 -53.14 1.92 -25.82
N GLY A 1134 -53.66 3.13 -25.66
CA GLY A 1134 -54.32 4.10 -26.54
C GLY A 1134 -54.73 5.35 -25.71
N GLY A 1135 -55.13 6.44 -26.40
CA GLY A 1135 -56.04 7.44 -25.83
C GLY A 1135 -55.74 8.95 -26.03
N GLY A 1136 -56.07 9.48 -27.21
CA GLY A 1136 -56.56 10.87 -27.52
C GLY A 1136 -55.62 12.06 -27.26
N GLY A 1137 -55.19 12.88 -28.24
CA GLY A 1137 -55.94 13.62 -29.27
C GLY A 1137 -56.31 15.03 -28.74
N ALA A 1138 -56.06 16.19 -29.35
CA ALA A 1138 -55.48 16.63 -30.62
C ALA A 1138 -55.00 18.10 -30.43
N GLY A 1139 -54.06 18.58 -31.26
CA GLY A 1139 -53.62 19.99 -31.26
C GLY A 1139 -52.35 20.20 -32.08
N GLU A 1140 -52.51 20.45 -33.38
CA GLU A 1140 -51.49 20.89 -34.33
C GLU A 1140 -51.03 22.35 -34.05
N GLU A 1141 -49.86 22.69 -34.63
CA GLU A 1141 -49.30 24.04 -34.84
C GLU A 1141 -48.59 24.73 -33.66
N ASP A 1142 -47.29 24.44 -33.45
CA ASP A 1142 -46.24 25.48 -33.28
C ASP A 1142 -44.78 24.94 -33.14
N GLU A 1143 -44.39 23.84 -33.82
CA GLU A 1143 -42.98 23.36 -33.79
C GLU A 1143 -42.06 23.97 -34.86
N ASP A 1144 -42.58 24.79 -35.78
CA ASP A 1144 -41.78 25.51 -36.78
C ASP A 1144 -41.12 26.80 -36.25
N LYS A 1145 -41.35 27.19 -34.99
CA LYS A 1145 -40.77 28.40 -34.39
C LYS A 1145 -39.47 28.19 -33.61
N LEU A 1146 -39.12 26.97 -33.21
CA LEU A 1146 -37.89 26.73 -32.40
C LEU A 1146 -36.64 26.45 -33.24
N LYS A 1147 -36.79 26.08 -34.51
CA LYS A 1147 -35.67 25.94 -35.46
C LYS A 1147 -35.26 27.27 -36.11
N GLN A 1148 -36.09 28.30 -36.03
CA GLN A 1148 -35.84 29.61 -36.62
C GLN A 1148 -35.03 30.57 -35.73
N ASP A 1149 -35.00 30.37 -34.39
CA ASP A 1149 -34.30 31.28 -33.49
C ASP A 1149 -32.82 30.96 -33.25
N VAL A 1150 -32.38 29.75 -33.58
CA VAL A 1150 -30.94 29.39 -33.62
C VAL A 1150 -30.29 29.91 -34.91
N ALA A 1151 -31.07 30.10 -35.97
CA ALA A 1151 -30.62 30.70 -37.23
C ALA A 1151 -30.61 32.25 -37.22
N SER A 1152 -31.47 32.89 -36.43
CA SER A 1152 -31.62 34.35 -36.35
C SER A 1152 -30.53 35.05 -35.50
N GLN A 1153 -29.88 34.35 -34.56
CA GLN A 1153 -28.75 34.88 -33.78
C GLN A 1153 -27.41 34.81 -34.52
N LEU A 1154 -27.19 33.80 -35.38
CA LEU A 1154 -25.98 33.69 -36.22
C LEU A 1154 -25.94 34.74 -37.33
N HIS A 1155 -27.10 35.24 -37.75
CA HIS A 1155 -27.22 36.32 -38.75
C HIS A 1155 -27.04 37.73 -38.17
N ARG A 1156 -27.19 37.90 -36.84
CA ARG A 1156 -27.07 39.21 -36.15
C ARG A 1156 -25.63 39.59 -35.80
N MET A 1157 -24.69 38.65 -35.87
CA MET A 1157 -23.24 38.94 -35.88
C MET A 1157 -22.61 38.81 -37.27
N GLY A 1158 -23.47 38.66 -38.28
CA GLY A 1158 -23.25 38.74 -39.73
C GLY A 1158 -21.83 38.63 -40.26
N LEU A 1159 -21.55 37.56 -41.01
CA LEU A 1159 -21.04 37.67 -42.38
C LEU A 1159 -20.98 36.29 -43.07
N THR A 1160 -22.01 36.00 -43.88
CA THR A 1160 -21.97 35.26 -45.16
C THR A 1160 -23.08 35.87 -46.03
N SER A 1161 -23.03 36.07 -47.34
CA SER A 1161 -22.09 35.78 -48.44
C SER A 1161 -22.47 36.70 -49.63
N HIS A 1162 -21.58 36.94 -50.60
CA HIS A 1162 -21.77 36.61 -52.03
C HIS A 1162 -20.74 37.28 -52.99
N ASP A 1163 -20.39 36.49 -54.00
CA ASP A 1163 -19.73 36.67 -55.33
C ASP A 1163 -19.42 38.04 -55.99
N LYS A 1164 -18.33 38.01 -56.81
CA LYS A 1164 -18.02 38.60 -58.17
C LYS A 1164 -18.49 40.04 -58.48
N SER A 1165 -17.73 40.97 -59.08
CA SER A 1165 -16.74 40.94 -60.18
C SER A 1165 -16.12 42.35 -60.43
N SER A 1166 -15.05 42.42 -61.26
CA SER A 1166 -14.44 43.62 -61.91
C SER A 1166 -13.34 44.34 -61.12
N ASP A 1167 -12.08 43.92 -61.22
CA ASP A 1167 -11.04 44.40 -62.18
C ASP A 1167 -10.61 45.88 -62.01
N LYS A 1168 -9.54 46.11 -61.23
CA LYS A 1168 -8.26 46.71 -61.67
C LYS A 1168 -7.35 47.08 -60.49
N GLY A 1169 -6.17 46.44 -60.47
CA GLY A 1169 -4.86 47.04 -60.13
C GLY A 1169 -4.58 47.52 -58.70
N GLY A 1170 -3.75 46.78 -57.94
CA GLY A 1170 -3.18 47.30 -56.69
C GLY A 1170 -2.39 46.36 -55.77
N ARG A 1171 -1.42 45.60 -56.32
CA ARG A 1171 -0.14 45.15 -55.71
C ARG A 1171 -0.05 44.72 -54.21
N MET A 1172 0.40 43.45 -54.04
CA MET A 1172 1.19 42.77 -52.97
C MET A 1172 0.48 42.24 -51.68
N LYS A 1173 0.34 40.90 -51.47
CA LYS A 1173 1.30 39.81 -51.03
C LYS A 1173 1.60 39.85 -49.51
N ARG A 1174 1.51 38.80 -48.67
CA ARG A 1174 1.65 37.32 -48.80
C ARG A 1174 0.92 36.58 -47.66
N LYS A 1175 0.48 35.33 -47.94
CA LYS A 1175 -0.06 34.30 -47.02
C LYS A 1175 0.87 33.07 -47.05
N ARG A 1176 0.93 32.25 -45.98
CA ARG A 1176 1.29 30.81 -46.08
C ARG A 1176 0.83 30.01 -44.87
N GLY A 1177 0.01 28.99 -45.12
CA GLY A 1177 -0.36 27.90 -44.21
C GLY A 1177 0.51 26.65 -44.44
N GLY A 1178 0.35 25.68 -43.54
CA GLY A 1178 0.92 24.33 -43.62
C GLY A 1178 -0.09 23.32 -44.14
N GLU A 1179 0.39 22.37 -44.92
CA GLU A 1179 -0.35 21.19 -45.39
C GLU A 1179 0.63 20.01 -45.48
N SER A 1180 0.09 18.84 -45.18
CA SER A 1180 0.69 17.50 -45.05
C SER A 1180 1.37 16.96 -46.31
N ASP A 1181 2.41 16.16 -46.07
CA ASP A 1181 3.27 15.45 -47.03
C ASP A 1181 2.56 14.24 -47.70
N PRO A 1182 2.57 14.08 -49.04
CA PRO A 1182 2.01 12.93 -49.73
C PRO A 1182 3.08 11.86 -50.03
N THR A 1183 2.97 10.68 -49.41
CA THR A 1183 3.76 9.50 -49.79
C THR A 1183 3.30 8.93 -51.13
N SER A 1184 4.04 9.27 -52.19
CA SER A 1184 3.95 8.76 -53.55
C SER A 1184 4.43 7.30 -53.66
N GLY A 1185 3.78 6.48 -54.49
CA GLY A 1185 4.21 5.10 -54.80
C GLY A 1185 3.11 4.05 -54.88
N ARG A 1186 1.93 4.29 -54.26
CA ARG A 1186 0.81 3.33 -54.28
C ARG A 1186 0.25 3.06 -55.69
N GLU A 1187 0.49 3.96 -56.64
CA GLU A 1187 -0.05 3.83 -58.00
C GLU A 1187 0.70 2.81 -58.88
N TYR A 1188 1.88 2.32 -58.49
CA TYR A 1188 2.65 1.32 -59.25
C TYR A 1188 2.55 -0.11 -58.71
N ARG A 1189 1.90 -0.35 -57.56
CA ARG A 1189 1.83 -1.68 -56.93
C ARG A 1189 0.87 -2.64 -57.68
N ALA A 1190 1.31 -3.86 -58.00
CA ALA A 1190 0.46 -4.88 -58.65
C ALA A 1190 -0.58 -5.46 -57.67
N LYS A 1191 -1.81 -5.72 -58.14
CA LYS A 1191 -2.88 -6.28 -57.29
C LYS A 1191 -2.82 -7.80 -57.05
N LYS A 1192 -1.98 -8.55 -57.79
CA LYS A 1192 -1.90 -10.03 -57.69
C LYS A 1192 -0.47 -10.60 -57.65
N ALA A 1193 0.55 -9.77 -57.42
CA ALA A 1193 1.94 -10.21 -57.18
C ALA A 1193 2.69 -9.16 -56.34
N GLY A 1194 3.69 -9.58 -55.57
CA GLY A 1194 4.39 -8.73 -54.58
C GLY A 1194 5.45 -7.77 -55.16
N GLY A 1195 5.16 -7.07 -56.26
CA GLY A 1195 6.09 -6.10 -56.87
C GLY A 1195 5.41 -4.95 -57.64
N ASP A 1196 6.19 -3.91 -57.98
CA ASP A 1196 5.72 -2.73 -58.71
C ASP A 1196 5.77 -2.92 -60.24
N VAL A 1197 4.76 -2.40 -60.95
CA VAL A 1197 4.52 -2.57 -62.40
C VAL A 1197 4.65 -1.23 -63.13
N LYS A 1198 5.40 -1.20 -64.23
CA LYS A 1198 5.52 -0.03 -65.12
C LYS A 1198 4.18 0.26 -65.83
N LYS A 1199 3.75 1.52 -65.85
CA LYS A 1199 2.55 1.98 -66.57
C LYS A 1199 2.95 2.80 -67.80
N LYS A 1200 2.44 2.42 -68.98
CA LYS A 1200 2.76 3.05 -70.26
C LYS A 1200 2.32 4.52 -70.26
N GLY A 1201 3.25 5.44 -70.54
CA GLY A 1201 3.02 6.89 -70.52
C GLY A 1201 3.33 7.58 -69.18
N LYS A 1202 3.77 6.84 -68.15
CA LYS A 1202 4.32 7.40 -66.90
C LYS A 1202 5.77 6.96 -66.67
N LEU A 1203 6.50 7.72 -65.85
CA LEU A 1203 7.91 7.48 -65.53
C LEU A 1203 8.11 6.18 -64.73
N GLU A 1204 9.30 5.58 -64.82
CA GLU A 1204 9.59 4.26 -64.23
C GLU A 1204 9.70 4.30 -62.69
N PRO A 1205 9.27 3.22 -61.97
CA PRO A 1205 9.05 3.26 -60.52
C PRO A 1205 10.31 3.35 -59.63
N TYR A 1206 11.53 3.21 -60.18
CA TYR A 1206 12.77 3.17 -59.37
C TYR A 1206 13.59 4.48 -59.37
N ALA A 1207 13.00 5.61 -59.77
CA ALA A 1207 13.75 6.86 -59.78
C ALA A 1207 12.85 8.07 -59.47
N TYR A 1208 12.81 8.52 -58.20
CA TYR A 1208 13.10 9.93 -57.86
C TYR A 1208 13.10 10.19 -56.34
N ILE A 1209 14.08 10.98 -55.89
CA ILE A 1209 13.99 11.78 -54.66
C ILE A 1209 13.65 13.20 -55.12
N PRO A 1210 12.47 13.76 -54.79
CA PRO A 1210 12.14 15.13 -55.15
C PRO A 1210 13.06 16.09 -54.37
N LEU A 1211 13.85 16.88 -55.10
CA LEU A 1211 14.77 17.85 -54.51
C LEU A 1211 14.00 19.12 -54.10
N ASP A 1212 13.96 19.39 -52.79
CA ASP A 1212 13.37 20.63 -52.25
C ASP A 1212 14.34 21.83 -52.45
N PRO A 1213 13.96 22.88 -53.20
CA PRO A 1213 14.81 24.04 -53.47
C PRO A 1213 15.28 24.78 -52.21
N LYS A 1214 14.56 24.66 -51.08
CA LYS A 1214 14.94 25.26 -49.79
C LYS A 1214 16.14 24.57 -49.14
N LEU A 1215 16.36 23.29 -49.43
CA LEU A 1215 17.50 22.50 -48.93
C LEU A 1215 18.75 22.70 -49.80
N MET A 1216 18.62 23.29 -50.98
CA MET A 1216 19.72 23.55 -51.92
C MET A 1216 20.43 24.91 -51.70
N ALA A 1217 19.98 25.70 -50.71
CA ALA A 1217 20.64 26.95 -50.34
C ALA A 1217 21.98 26.67 -49.62
N LYS A 1218 23.02 27.45 -49.93
CA LYS A 1218 24.42 27.26 -49.45
C LYS A 1218 24.55 27.15 -47.93
N ARG A 1219 23.61 27.76 -47.18
CA ARG A 1219 23.53 27.78 -45.71
C ARG A 1219 22.95 26.49 -45.09
N ASN A 1220 22.16 25.73 -45.83
CA ASN A 1220 21.46 24.52 -45.34
C ASN A 1220 22.06 23.22 -45.90
N ARG A 1221 23.27 23.30 -46.45
CA ARG A 1221 23.97 22.19 -47.11
C ARG A 1221 24.21 21.00 -46.17
N ARG A 1222 24.53 21.23 -44.89
CA ARG A 1222 24.73 20.16 -43.91
C ARG A 1222 23.43 19.37 -43.68
N GLU A 1223 22.31 20.07 -43.52
CA GLU A 1223 20.99 19.48 -43.34
C GLU A 1223 20.54 18.67 -44.55
N ALA A 1224 20.78 19.17 -45.76
CA ALA A 1224 20.51 18.43 -46.99
C ALA A 1224 21.34 17.14 -47.10
N VAL A 1225 22.64 17.20 -46.77
CA VAL A 1225 23.53 16.04 -46.82
C VAL A 1225 23.14 14.98 -45.77
N THR A 1226 22.76 15.38 -44.56
CA THR A 1226 22.29 14.44 -43.54
C THR A 1226 20.97 13.79 -43.93
N ARG A 1227 20.06 14.55 -44.54
CA ARG A 1227 18.71 14.09 -44.93
C ARG A 1227 18.72 13.16 -46.15
N TYR A 1228 19.64 13.37 -47.09
CA TYR A 1228 19.79 12.49 -48.27
C TYR A 1228 20.89 11.43 -48.14
N GLY A 1229 21.73 11.51 -47.09
CA GLY A 1229 22.83 10.59 -46.84
C GLY A 1229 22.39 9.15 -46.52
N GLY A 1230 21.19 8.97 -45.97
CA GLY A 1230 20.61 7.64 -45.73
C GLY A 1230 20.12 6.92 -46.99
N SER A 1231 19.93 7.65 -48.09
CA SER A 1231 19.35 7.13 -49.35
C SER A 1231 20.41 6.72 -50.39
N VAL A 1232 21.70 6.97 -50.10
CA VAL A 1232 22.83 6.54 -50.94
C VAL A 1232 23.57 5.44 -50.18
N GLY A 1233 23.29 4.19 -50.52
CA GLY A 1233 23.90 3.04 -49.86
C GLY A 1233 25.43 3.08 -49.88
N SER A 1234 26.05 3.10 -48.70
CA SER A 1234 27.47 2.84 -48.53
C SER A 1234 27.76 1.36 -48.81
N LYS A 1235 28.05 1.05 -50.08
CA LYS A 1235 28.67 -0.21 -50.47
C LYS A 1235 30.15 -0.18 -50.08
N ARG A 1236 30.51 -1.12 -49.21
CA ARG A 1236 31.80 -1.84 -49.10
C ARG A 1236 32.94 -1.32 -49.99
N ARG A 1237 33.99 -0.78 -49.37
CA ARG A 1237 35.37 -0.84 -49.92
C ARG A 1237 36.17 -1.88 -49.15
N GLY A 1238 36.52 -2.95 -49.84
CA GLY A 1238 37.56 -3.92 -49.48
C GLY A 1238 38.03 -4.61 -50.76
N LYS A 1239 39.35 -4.53 -51.03
CA LYS A 1239 40.10 -4.91 -52.26
C LYS A 1239 39.79 -4.04 -53.49
N LYS A 1240 40.75 -3.42 -54.18
CA LYS A 1240 42.23 -3.41 -54.06
C LYS A 1240 42.75 -2.32 -53.13
#